data_AF-A0A357KMV1-F1
#
_entry.id   AF-A0A357KMV1-F1
#
_cell.length_a   1.000
_cell.length_b   1.000
_cell.length_c   1.000
_cell.angle_alpha   90.00
_cell.angle_beta   90.00
_cell.angle_gamma   90.00
#
_symmetry.space_group_name_H-M   'P 1'
#
loop_
_entity.id
_entity.type
_entity.pdbx_description
1 polymer ?
#
loop_
_entity_poly.entity_id
_entity_poly.type
_entity_poly.pdbx_seq_one_letter_code
_entity_poly.pdbx_strand_id
1 'polypeptide(L)'
;MKNNNLLPFECLHIHGDNIVECERALAIILQSLADVIESISPPGFSITCPRYLLKLKGATKPLSVTFYPGFGRWDYDILQSVRDRGGVLREAADVIVTAAHNGEEMPLFAIEFCGALPAGNQAWQRSGRAFSFGMAQIPYLYISEIGGYELDSNRRRKAPRMPNAAVPFSYLAFSIEHETPVFPIFVTAPGADTDSRKVFADVFADQELIDLVCAHLYQDDDAEIFDILQQKVLSFVKKRADSSRKGETLSREQWQTAFDELKNTNGLSNFLVTKVRQDWSKTAYIDALTDRAKALMAVGSRHGIGLTGTKLPMCLLDRDARSRFASDVNKLFPELDSEFKEFLNHPESLAICWVMGFKPRGDDARPDRGLAPLTRMLVGSDHEMLTIVYGPAPEATWKALVKQPEKLAARNGLWEAIMEASDALLVEAATDHVSKKGYIRSEWVEDLLEKRSEPFFVTPCPKRLGENDVDTALHLLLSKFIGKDVFEGMCNPPGGDWSGVSILGDSREMEYRWLSLPRVSGADMKRPDHVFQIFAPTCMPSTILSIESKETPKSLETKIGPRLTAYLHYLFASPASIEKKHSSEDWEHSTRKVSLGDYRFLSAGAFLMGDPEKVLDAVQRSKTDLTFVVDFLNSGKSCQIFIYSSTSNGREIAEYIAANVEDSEIIAVKVIN
;
A
#
# COMPACT_ATOMS: atom_id res chain seq x y z
N MET A 1 -30.99 17.77 -10.40
CA MET A 1 -31.32 17.36 -11.78
C MET A 1 -30.08 17.60 -12.64
N LYS A 2 -29.23 16.58 -12.82
CA LYS A 2 -28.03 16.69 -13.68
C LYS A 2 -28.44 16.26 -15.10
N ASN A 3 -28.32 17.18 -16.06
CA ASN A 3 -28.59 16.97 -17.47
C ASN A 3 -27.34 16.34 -18.13
N ASN A 4 -27.52 15.27 -18.91
CA ASN A 4 -26.51 14.55 -19.72
C ASN A 4 -25.47 13.70 -18.96
N ASN A 5 -25.91 12.79 -18.07
CA ASN A 5 -25.07 11.82 -17.33
C ASN A 5 -24.47 10.71 -18.23
N LEU A 6 -23.56 11.06 -19.15
CA LEU A 6 -22.70 10.06 -19.79
C LEU A 6 -21.26 10.32 -19.36
N LEU A 7 -20.54 9.25 -19.05
CA LEU A 7 -19.11 9.35 -18.76
C LEU A 7 -18.37 9.90 -20.00
N PRO A 8 -17.31 10.70 -19.81
CA PRO A 8 -16.56 11.29 -20.91
C PRO A 8 -15.68 10.28 -21.67
N PHE A 9 -15.67 9.01 -21.26
CA PHE A 9 -14.87 7.93 -21.83
C PHE A 9 -15.65 6.62 -21.89
N GLU A 10 -15.25 5.75 -22.83
CA GLU A 10 -15.85 4.41 -23.03
C GLU A 10 -15.01 3.27 -22.41
N CYS A 11 -13.82 3.60 -21.87
CA CYS A 11 -12.89 2.62 -21.33
C CYS A 11 -12.17 3.14 -20.07
N LEU A 12 -12.13 2.27 -19.06
CA LEU A 12 -11.31 2.40 -17.87
C LEU A 12 -10.26 1.29 -17.84
N HIS A 13 -9.03 1.63 -17.53
CA HIS A 13 -8.01 0.65 -17.18
C HIS A 13 -7.70 0.73 -15.68
N ILE A 14 -7.63 -0.42 -15.02
CA ILE A 14 -7.25 -0.54 -13.62
C ILE A 14 -5.90 -1.24 -13.57
N HIS A 15 -4.85 -0.46 -13.32
CA HIS A 15 -3.48 -0.96 -13.13
C HIS A 15 -3.29 -1.22 -11.63
N GLY A 16 -3.29 -2.50 -11.23
CA GLY A 16 -3.17 -2.87 -9.82
C GLY A 16 -1.92 -3.69 -9.54
N ASP A 17 -1.43 -3.69 -8.30
CA ASP A 17 -0.29 -4.52 -7.89
C ASP A 17 -0.57 -6.02 -8.09
N ASN A 18 -1.83 -6.42 -7.92
CA ASN A 18 -2.34 -7.74 -8.24
C ASN A 18 -3.85 -7.71 -8.58
N ILE A 19 -4.43 -8.88 -8.81
CA ILE A 19 -5.84 -9.03 -9.20
C ILE A 19 -6.82 -8.57 -8.11
N VAL A 20 -6.48 -8.77 -6.84
CA VAL A 20 -7.33 -8.38 -5.71
C VAL A 20 -7.46 -6.87 -5.62
N GLU A 21 -6.36 -6.15 -5.78
CA GLU A 21 -6.39 -4.69 -5.77
C GLU A 21 -7.19 -4.14 -6.96
N CYS A 22 -7.13 -4.80 -8.12
CA CYS A 22 -8.00 -4.46 -9.26
C CYS A 22 -9.48 -4.66 -8.93
N GLU A 23 -9.87 -5.79 -8.35
CA GLU A 23 -11.26 -6.09 -7.96
C GLU A 23 -11.76 -5.12 -6.87
N ARG A 24 -10.91 -4.74 -5.91
CA ARG A 24 -11.27 -3.76 -4.87
C ARG A 24 -11.52 -2.38 -5.46
N ALA A 25 -10.68 -1.93 -6.38
CA ALA A 25 -10.90 -0.67 -7.08
C ALA A 25 -12.17 -0.73 -7.95
N LEU A 26 -12.42 -1.85 -8.63
CA LEU A 26 -13.68 -2.05 -9.35
C LEU A 26 -14.87 -1.98 -8.40
N ALA A 27 -14.82 -2.59 -7.22
CA ALA A 27 -15.92 -2.54 -6.25
C ALA A 27 -16.27 -1.10 -5.85
N ILE A 28 -15.27 -0.24 -5.62
CA ILE A 28 -15.48 1.19 -5.33
C ILE A 28 -16.11 1.91 -6.53
N ILE A 29 -15.62 1.65 -7.75
CA ILE A 29 -16.19 2.21 -8.99
C ILE A 29 -17.64 1.78 -9.18
N LEU A 30 -17.95 0.50 -8.93
CA LEU A 30 -19.32 -0.03 -9.04
C LEU A 30 -20.26 0.62 -8.02
N GLN A 31 -19.82 0.82 -6.78
CA GLN A 31 -20.59 1.56 -5.78
C GLN A 31 -20.83 3.02 -6.21
N SER A 32 -19.81 3.67 -6.77
CA SER A 32 -19.88 5.05 -7.27
C SER A 32 -20.82 5.21 -8.46
N LEU A 33 -21.07 4.14 -9.21
CA LEU A 33 -21.94 4.10 -10.38
C LEU A 33 -23.24 3.31 -10.14
N ALA A 34 -23.56 2.94 -8.89
CA ALA A 34 -24.64 2.00 -8.58
C ALA A 34 -26.00 2.44 -9.16
N ASP A 35 -26.30 3.75 -9.14
CA ASP A 35 -27.57 4.29 -9.64
C ASP A 35 -27.71 4.25 -11.16
N VAL A 36 -26.62 4.13 -11.90
CA VAL A 36 -26.61 4.17 -13.37
C VAL A 36 -26.28 2.83 -14.02
N ILE A 37 -25.78 1.84 -13.29
CA ILE A 37 -25.52 0.50 -13.83
C ILE A 37 -26.86 -0.24 -14.04
N GLU A 38 -27.07 -0.76 -15.25
CA GLU A 38 -28.20 -1.65 -15.58
C GLU A 38 -27.80 -3.13 -15.46
N SER A 39 -26.59 -3.47 -15.88
CA SER A 39 -26.08 -4.85 -15.85
C SER A 39 -24.56 -4.88 -15.99
N ILE A 40 -23.95 -5.93 -15.44
CA ILE A 40 -22.52 -6.21 -15.52
C ILE A 40 -22.34 -7.53 -16.25
N SER A 41 -21.53 -7.56 -17.31
CA SER A 41 -21.13 -8.83 -17.94
C SER A 41 -19.98 -9.47 -17.16
N PRO A 42 -19.94 -10.81 -17.05
CA PRO A 42 -18.81 -11.51 -16.46
C PRO A 42 -17.50 -11.21 -17.22
N PRO A 43 -16.34 -11.39 -16.56
CA PRO A 43 -15.05 -11.02 -17.16
C PRO A 43 -14.75 -11.88 -18.38
N GLY A 44 -14.34 -11.24 -19.47
CA GLY A 44 -13.93 -11.89 -20.72
C GLY A 44 -12.64 -11.30 -21.29
N PHE A 45 -12.46 -11.46 -22.61
CA PHE A 45 -11.37 -10.90 -23.43
C PHE A 45 -9.98 -11.53 -23.24
N SER A 46 -9.48 -11.61 -22.01
CA SER A 46 -8.17 -12.20 -21.70
C SER A 46 -8.15 -12.73 -20.27
N ILE A 47 -7.48 -13.86 -20.05
CA ILE A 47 -7.27 -14.39 -18.70
C ILE A 47 -6.28 -13.55 -17.88
N THR A 48 -5.26 -12.96 -18.52
CA THR A 48 -4.27 -12.11 -17.84
C THR A 48 -4.71 -10.65 -17.70
N CYS A 49 -5.64 -10.21 -18.56
CA CYS A 49 -6.21 -8.88 -18.57
C CYS A 49 -7.75 -8.96 -18.63
N PRO A 50 -8.42 -9.45 -17.57
CA PRO A 50 -9.86 -9.63 -17.59
C PRO A 50 -10.58 -8.30 -17.84
N ARG A 51 -11.65 -8.35 -18.64
CA ARG A 51 -12.46 -7.19 -18.98
C ARG A 51 -13.90 -7.38 -18.58
N TYR A 52 -14.41 -6.43 -17.81
CA TYR A 52 -15.82 -6.28 -17.48
C TYR A 52 -16.49 -5.29 -18.44
N LEU A 53 -17.76 -5.54 -18.76
CA LEU A 53 -18.60 -4.60 -19.52
C LEU A 53 -19.76 -4.15 -18.64
N LEU A 54 -19.81 -2.85 -18.37
CA LEU A 54 -20.86 -2.23 -17.56
C LEU A 54 -21.85 -1.54 -18.49
N LYS A 55 -23.08 -2.04 -18.53
CA LYS A 55 -24.16 -1.36 -19.27
C LYS A 55 -24.71 -0.24 -18.39
N LEU A 56 -24.57 1.01 -18.85
CA LEU A 56 -25.04 2.19 -18.13
C LEU A 56 -26.35 2.71 -18.73
N LYS A 57 -27.22 3.25 -17.87
CA LYS A 57 -28.50 3.87 -18.27
C LYS A 57 -28.25 4.98 -19.28
N GLY A 58 -28.91 4.89 -20.44
CA GLY A 58 -28.82 5.90 -21.50
C GLY A 58 -27.52 5.88 -22.33
N ALA A 59 -26.55 5.02 -22.01
CA ALA A 59 -25.33 4.88 -22.81
C ALA A 59 -25.58 3.97 -24.03
N THR A 60 -25.07 4.37 -25.20
CA THR A 60 -25.18 3.59 -26.45
C THR A 60 -24.22 2.41 -26.50
N LYS A 61 -23.12 2.47 -25.76
CA LYS A 61 -22.12 1.41 -25.62
C LYS A 61 -21.86 1.13 -24.14
N PRO A 62 -21.52 -0.11 -23.77
CA PRO A 62 -21.09 -0.41 -22.41
C PRO A 62 -19.75 0.27 -22.11
N LEU A 63 -19.58 0.69 -20.85
CA LEU A 63 -18.27 1.07 -20.33
C LEU A 63 -17.44 -0.20 -20.18
N SER A 64 -16.27 -0.24 -20.81
CA SER A 64 -15.32 -1.34 -20.63
C SER A 64 -14.37 -1.05 -19.48
N VAL A 65 -14.17 -2.00 -18.58
CA VAL A 65 -13.18 -1.92 -17.50
C VAL A 65 -12.20 -3.07 -17.67
N THR A 66 -10.94 -2.76 -17.96
CA THR A 66 -9.89 -3.76 -18.20
C THR A 66 -8.88 -3.74 -17.05
N PHE A 67 -8.53 -4.90 -16.52
CA PHE A 67 -7.55 -5.02 -15.46
C PHE A 67 -6.14 -5.27 -16.01
N TYR A 68 -5.15 -4.72 -15.31
CA TYR A 68 -3.72 -4.91 -15.56
C TYR A 68 -3.02 -5.32 -14.25
N PRO A 69 -3.12 -6.60 -13.84
CA PRO A 69 -2.52 -7.09 -12.59
C PRO A 69 -0.98 -7.21 -12.65
N GLY A 70 -0.30 -6.49 -11.77
CA GLY A 70 1.15 -6.42 -11.62
C GLY A 70 1.78 -5.27 -12.40
N PHE A 71 2.58 -4.44 -11.72
CA PHE A 71 3.33 -3.35 -12.34
C PHE A 71 4.57 -3.82 -13.13
N GLY A 72 5.08 -2.97 -14.04
CA GLY A 72 6.39 -3.13 -14.69
C GLY A 72 6.49 -4.24 -15.76
N ARG A 73 5.37 -4.86 -16.14
CA ARG A 73 5.32 -6.03 -17.04
C ARG A 73 4.56 -5.78 -18.35
N TRP A 74 4.19 -4.54 -18.62
CA TRP A 74 3.41 -4.12 -19.78
C TRP A 74 4.27 -3.47 -20.86
N ASP A 75 3.68 -3.16 -22.01
CA ASP A 75 4.35 -2.45 -23.10
C ASP A 75 4.80 -1.04 -22.72
N TYR A 76 4.04 -0.39 -21.84
CA TYR A 76 4.37 0.88 -21.20
C TYR A 76 4.34 0.77 -19.67
N ASP A 77 5.28 1.42 -18.97
CA ASP A 77 5.28 1.49 -17.50
C ASP A 77 4.34 2.61 -17.04
N ILE A 78 3.20 2.27 -16.46
CA ILE A 78 2.23 3.25 -15.97
C ILE A 78 2.84 4.26 -14.98
N LEU A 79 3.87 3.89 -14.21
CA LEU A 79 4.57 4.82 -13.31
C LEU A 79 5.38 5.87 -14.07
N GLN A 80 5.75 5.61 -15.32
CA GLN A 80 6.36 6.62 -16.17
C GLN A 80 5.37 7.76 -16.42
N SER A 81 4.09 7.48 -16.60
CA SER A 81 3.06 8.53 -16.74
C SER A 81 2.96 9.43 -15.51
N VAL A 82 3.20 8.89 -14.31
CA VAL A 82 3.25 9.67 -13.06
C VAL A 82 4.51 10.54 -13.04
N ARG A 83 5.67 9.98 -13.44
CA ARG A 83 6.94 10.72 -13.50
C ARG A 83 6.92 11.86 -14.52
N ASP A 84 6.32 11.63 -15.69
CA ASP A 84 6.20 12.62 -16.77
C ASP A 84 5.32 13.80 -16.37
N ARG A 85 4.43 13.60 -15.39
CA ARG A 85 3.55 14.62 -14.80
C ARG A 85 4.17 15.36 -13.61
N GLY A 86 5.39 15.00 -13.20
CA GLY A 86 6.08 15.65 -12.08
C GLY A 86 6.33 14.73 -10.88
N GLY A 87 5.82 13.49 -10.89
CA GLY A 87 6.18 12.49 -9.89
C GLY A 87 7.67 12.23 -9.84
N VAL A 88 8.18 11.94 -8.64
CA VAL A 88 9.64 11.87 -8.38
C VAL A 88 10.09 10.53 -7.79
N LEU A 89 9.19 9.76 -7.17
CA LEU A 89 9.56 8.48 -6.56
C LEU A 89 9.05 7.30 -7.39
N ARG A 90 9.81 6.20 -7.37
CA ARG A 90 9.48 4.97 -8.13
C ARG A 90 8.39 4.10 -7.51
N GLU A 91 7.98 4.39 -6.29
CA GLU A 91 7.04 3.54 -5.57
C GLU A 91 5.63 3.67 -6.17
N ALA A 92 5.04 2.53 -6.56
CA ALA A 92 3.67 2.47 -7.06
C ALA A 92 2.66 2.50 -5.91
N ALA A 93 1.53 3.17 -6.11
CA ALA A 93 0.32 2.91 -5.33
C ALA A 93 -0.18 1.48 -5.60
N ASP A 94 -1.08 0.96 -4.76
CA ASP A 94 -1.68 -0.36 -4.98
C ASP A 94 -2.49 -0.39 -6.29
N VAL A 95 -3.13 0.72 -6.66
CA VAL A 95 -3.89 0.88 -7.90
C VAL A 95 -3.71 2.25 -8.52
N ILE A 96 -3.65 2.31 -9.86
CA ILE A 96 -3.82 3.51 -10.67
C ILE A 96 -4.97 3.26 -11.65
N VAL A 97 -6.00 4.10 -11.59
CA VAL A 97 -7.13 4.05 -12.53
C VAL A 97 -6.90 5.09 -13.62
N THR A 98 -7.01 4.68 -14.87
CA THR A 98 -6.91 5.56 -16.03
C THR A 98 -8.19 5.52 -16.86
N ALA A 99 -8.51 6.64 -17.50
CA ALA A 99 -9.46 6.67 -18.61
C ALA A 99 -8.70 6.46 -19.91
N ALA A 100 -9.22 5.61 -20.78
CA ALA A 100 -8.64 5.36 -22.10
C ALA A 100 -9.59 5.83 -23.22
N HIS A 101 -9.10 6.70 -24.10
CA HIS A 101 -9.86 7.24 -25.23
C HIS A 101 -8.95 7.48 -26.44
N ASN A 102 -9.40 7.12 -27.65
CA ASN A 102 -8.66 7.30 -28.90
C ASN A 102 -7.21 6.75 -28.91
N GLY A 103 -6.94 5.68 -28.16
CA GLY A 103 -5.60 5.10 -28.08
C GLY A 103 -4.64 5.88 -27.20
N GLU A 104 -5.15 6.68 -26.27
CA GLU A 104 -4.40 7.37 -25.22
C GLU A 104 -5.02 7.08 -23.85
N GLU A 105 -4.19 7.06 -22.82
CA GLU A 105 -4.58 6.89 -21.42
C GLU A 105 -4.27 8.14 -20.58
N MET A 106 -5.18 8.44 -19.66
CA MET A 106 -5.03 9.52 -18.69
C MET A 106 -5.29 9.00 -17.28
N PRO A 107 -4.33 9.12 -16.34
CA PRO A 107 -4.56 8.84 -14.93
C PRO A 107 -5.70 9.71 -14.37
N LEU A 108 -6.66 9.07 -13.70
CA LEU A 108 -7.76 9.74 -13.02
C LEU A 108 -7.47 9.88 -11.52
N PHE A 109 -7.07 8.79 -10.87
CA PHE A 109 -6.72 8.75 -9.46
C PHE A 109 -5.92 7.48 -9.15
N ALA A 110 -5.23 7.49 -8.02
CA ALA A 110 -4.53 6.34 -7.46
C ALA A 110 -5.14 5.96 -6.11
N ILE A 111 -5.13 4.67 -5.79
CA ILE A 111 -5.64 4.13 -4.52
C ILE A 111 -4.51 3.37 -3.82
N GLU A 112 -4.37 3.63 -2.52
CA GLU A 112 -3.55 2.83 -1.61
C GLU A 112 -4.46 2.26 -0.54
N PHE A 113 -4.46 0.95 -0.40
CA PHE A 113 -5.26 0.24 0.58
C PHE A 113 -4.45 -0.08 1.84
N CYS A 114 -5.10 0.09 2.99
CA CYS A 114 -4.52 -0.27 4.27
C CYS A 114 -5.59 -0.75 5.25
N GLY A 115 -5.88 -2.05 5.21
CA GLY A 115 -6.58 -2.76 6.27
C GLY A 115 -5.68 -3.11 7.48
N ALA A 116 -4.38 -2.79 7.40
CA ALA A 116 -3.50 -2.81 8.55
C ALA A 116 -3.76 -1.63 9.49
N LEU A 117 -3.59 -1.85 10.80
CA LEU A 117 -3.63 -0.73 11.76
C LEU A 117 -2.43 0.23 11.48
N PRO A 118 -2.68 1.48 11.06
CA PRO A 118 -1.65 2.38 10.59
C PRO A 118 -0.81 2.88 11.76
N ALA A 119 0.32 2.25 12.09
CA ALA A 119 1.12 2.68 13.25
C ALA A 119 2.62 2.39 13.18
N GLY A 120 3.36 3.15 14.00
CA GLY A 120 4.81 3.16 14.00
C GLY A 120 5.36 3.60 12.65
N ASN A 121 6.54 3.10 12.29
CA ASN A 121 7.18 3.48 11.04
C ASN A 121 6.33 3.12 9.80
N GLN A 122 5.44 2.14 9.89
CA GLN A 122 4.54 1.78 8.79
C GLN A 122 3.54 2.87 8.41
N ALA A 123 3.21 3.76 9.35
CA ALA A 123 2.26 4.84 9.08
C ALA A 123 2.82 5.83 8.05
N TRP A 124 4.12 6.15 8.11
CA TRP A 124 4.72 7.14 7.23
C TRP A 124 5.39 6.58 5.99
N GLN A 125 5.58 5.26 5.86
CA GLN A 125 6.19 4.67 4.64
C GLN A 125 5.45 5.06 3.35
N ARG A 126 4.12 5.24 3.44
CA ARG A 126 3.25 5.60 2.31
C ARG A 126 3.38 7.04 1.85
N SER A 127 3.99 7.91 2.66
CA SER A 127 4.09 9.34 2.34
C SER A 127 4.92 9.58 1.08
N GLY A 128 5.84 8.67 0.72
CA GLY A 128 6.56 8.76 -0.55
C GLY A 128 5.64 8.65 -1.76
N ARG A 129 4.71 7.70 -1.73
CA ARG A 129 3.72 7.52 -2.81
C ARG A 129 2.79 8.74 -2.88
N ALA A 130 2.21 9.12 -1.75
CA ALA A 130 1.36 10.31 -1.65
C ALA A 130 2.06 11.57 -2.20
N PHE A 131 3.32 11.80 -1.81
CA PHE A 131 4.14 12.89 -2.30
C PHE A 131 4.32 12.85 -3.82
N SER A 132 4.71 11.69 -4.38
CA SER A 132 4.93 11.53 -5.82
C SER A 132 3.65 11.77 -6.64
N PHE A 133 2.50 11.26 -6.19
CA PHE A 133 1.22 11.44 -6.89
C PHE A 133 0.69 12.87 -6.79
N GLY A 134 0.79 13.54 -5.65
CA GLY A 134 0.40 14.95 -5.54
C GLY A 134 1.30 15.90 -6.33
N MET A 135 2.62 15.63 -6.39
CA MET A 135 3.54 16.33 -7.31
C MET A 135 3.15 16.13 -8.78
N ALA A 136 2.59 14.96 -9.11
CA ALA A 136 2.05 14.65 -10.44
C ALA A 136 0.64 15.19 -10.69
N GLN A 137 0.03 15.88 -9.72
CA GLN A 137 -1.36 16.37 -9.78
C GLN A 137 -2.36 15.24 -10.07
N ILE A 138 -2.11 14.05 -9.50
CA ILE A 138 -3.00 12.90 -9.56
C ILE A 138 -3.57 12.68 -8.16
N PRO A 139 -4.91 12.69 -7.98
CA PRO A 139 -5.54 12.37 -6.70
C PRO A 139 -5.03 11.04 -6.12
N TYR A 140 -4.69 11.04 -4.84
CA TYR A 140 -4.16 9.87 -4.13
C TYR A 140 -5.03 9.54 -2.92
N LEU A 141 -5.76 8.44 -3.04
CA LEU A 141 -6.77 7.99 -2.09
C LEU A 141 -6.17 6.94 -1.15
N TYR A 142 -5.71 7.36 0.02
CA TYR A 142 -5.15 6.45 1.02
C TYR A 142 -6.26 5.88 1.91
N ILE A 143 -6.87 4.78 1.49
CA ILE A 143 -7.97 4.14 2.21
C ILE A 143 -7.41 3.40 3.43
N SER A 144 -7.69 3.95 4.61
CA SER A 144 -7.19 3.43 5.88
C SER A 144 -8.33 3.02 6.80
N GLU A 145 -8.36 1.75 7.16
CA GLU A 145 -9.33 1.25 8.14
C GLU A 145 -8.99 1.71 9.57
N ILE A 146 -9.96 2.26 10.30
CA ILE A 146 -9.80 2.64 11.71
C ILE A 146 -10.88 2.01 12.61
N GLY A 147 -10.54 1.83 13.89
CA GLY A 147 -11.39 1.16 14.88
C GLY A 147 -11.03 -0.31 15.16
N GLY A 148 -10.10 -0.89 14.39
CA GLY A 148 -9.59 -2.25 14.64
C GLY A 148 -8.57 -2.36 15.80
N TYR A 149 -8.22 -3.60 16.16
CA TYR A 149 -7.34 -3.92 17.29
C TYR A 149 -6.18 -4.84 16.90
N GLU A 150 -4.98 -4.56 17.45
CA GLU A 150 -3.86 -5.51 17.39
C GLU A 150 -4.18 -6.70 18.28
N LEU A 151 -3.87 -7.91 17.81
CA LEU A 151 -3.99 -9.13 18.59
C LEU A 151 -2.63 -9.54 19.20
N ASP A 152 -2.63 -10.05 20.43
CA ASP A 152 -1.46 -10.63 21.10
C ASP A 152 -1.13 -12.04 20.56
N SER A 153 -0.09 -12.69 21.09
CA SER A 153 0.31 -14.05 20.68
C SER A 153 -0.75 -15.13 20.96
N ASN A 154 -1.72 -14.84 21.82
CA ASN A 154 -2.87 -15.70 22.14
C ASN A 154 -4.13 -15.25 21.39
N ARG A 155 -3.98 -14.34 20.42
CA ARG A 155 -5.05 -13.74 19.63
C ARG A 155 -6.09 -12.95 20.45
N ARG A 156 -5.70 -12.44 21.63
CA ARG A 156 -6.50 -11.52 22.45
C ARG A 156 -6.23 -10.07 22.04
N ARG A 157 -7.22 -9.18 22.20
CA ARG A 157 -7.05 -7.75 21.89
C ARG A 157 -5.99 -7.13 22.78
N LYS A 158 -5.07 -6.40 22.16
CA LYS A 158 -3.96 -5.72 22.84
C LYS A 158 -4.17 -4.22 22.89
N ALA A 159 -4.28 -3.56 21.73
CA ALA A 159 -4.53 -2.13 21.64
C ALA A 159 -4.99 -1.75 20.23
N PRO A 160 -5.80 -0.67 20.08
CA PRO A 160 -5.95 -0.04 18.77
C PRO A 160 -4.59 0.53 18.36
N ARG A 161 -4.25 0.46 17.06
CA ARG A 161 -3.09 1.21 16.56
C ARG A 161 -3.56 2.27 15.59
N MET A 162 -3.09 3.48 15.85
CA MET A 162 -3.42 4.67 15.09
C MET A 162 -2.12 5.40 14.75
N PRO A 163 -2.09 6.17 13.65
CA PRO A 163 -0.89 6.86 13.25
C PRO A 163 -0.63 8.00 14.24
N ASN A 164 0.60 8.51 14.22
CA ASN A 164 0.87 9.79 14.86
C ASN A 164 0.07 10.88 14.12
N ALA A 165 -0.45 11.88 14.83
CA ALA A 165 -1.24 12.99 14.26
C ALA A 165 -0.51 13.74 13.11
N ALA A 166 0.83 13.81 13.17
CA ALA A 166 1.64 14.41 12.11
C ALA A 166 1.48 13.72 10.74
N VAL A 167 1.21 12.41 10.72
CA VAL A 167 1.06 11.66 9.47
C VAL A 167 -0.17 12.13 8.70
N PRO A 168 -1.41 11.97 9.18
CA PRO A 168 -2.59 12.47 8.45
C PRO A 168 -2.57 13.98 8.25
N PHE A 169 -1.98 14.76 9.16
CA PHE A 169 -1.85 16.20 8.95
C PHE A 169 -0.89 16.56 7.80
N SER A 170 0.14 15.76 7.53
CA SER A 170 1.02 15.98 6.37
C SER A 170 0.28 15.86 5.04
N TYR A 171 -0.64 14.91 4.94
CA TYR A 171 -1.51 14.73 3.76
C TYR A 171 -2.46 15.91 3.59
N LEU A 172 -3.03 16.38 4.71
CA LEU A 172 -3.88 17.57 4.73
C LEU A 172 -3.13 18.83 4.27
N ALA A 173 -1.95 19.09 4.83
CA ALA A 173 -1.13 20.24 4.47
C ALA A 173 -0.73 20.20 2.98
N PHE A 174 -0.25 19.04 2.52
CA PHE A 174 0.16 18.84 1.14
C PHE A 174 -0.99 18.97 0.15
N SER A 175 -2.18 18.45 0.49
CA SER A 175 -3.35 18.60 -0.38
C SER A 175 -3.76 20.06 -0.55
N ILE A 176 -3.71 20.86 0.51
CA ILE A 176 -4.03 22.29 0.47
C ILE A 176 -3.02 23.05 -0.38
N GLU A 177 -1.73 22.76 -0.22
CA GLU A 177 -0.65 23.41 -0.98
C GLU A 177 -0.74 23.13 -2.48
N HIS A 178 -1.06 21.90 -2.86
CA HIS A 178 -1.07 21.46 -4.26
C HIS A 178 -2.45 21.49 -4.93
N GLU A 179 -3.49 21.90 -4.20
CA GLU A 179 -4.89 21.87 -4.66
C GLU A 179 -5.30 20.51 -5.27
N THR A 180 -4.70 19.43 -4.79
CA THR A 180 -4.93 18.06 -5.28
C THR A 180 -5.38 17.17 -4.12
N PRO A 181 -6.45 16.38 -4.25
CA PRO A 181 -6.90 15.47 -3.21
C PRO A 181 -5.87 14.37 -2.90
N VAL A 182 -5.09 14.55 -1.83
CA VAL A 182 -4.11 13.57 -1.34
C VAL A 182 -4.41 13.28 0.13
N PHE A 183 -5.37 12.39 0.39
CA PHE A 183 -5.89 12.18 1.75
C PHE A 183 -5.79 10.75 2.26
N PRO A 184 -5.57 10.58 3.57
CA PRO A 184 -6.09 9.41 4.25
C PRO A 184 -7.62 9.48 4.27
N ILE A 185 -8.26 8.54 3.59
CA ILE A 185 -9.70 8.32 3.64
C ILE A 185 -9.94 7.26 4.71
N PHE A 186 -10.38 7.72 5.89
CA PHE A 186 -10.62 6.82 7.00
C PHE A 186 -11.94 6.09 6.81
N VAL A 187 -11.90 4.79 6.62
CA VAL A 187 -13.09 3.94 6.48
C VAL A 187 -13.28 3.08 7.73
N THR A 188 -14.49 2.58 7.90
CA THR A 188 -14.81 1.79 9.09
C THR A 188 -14.15 0.42 9.01
N ALA A 189 -13.26 0.10 9.97
CA ALA A 189 -12.69 -1.25 10.02
C ALA A 189 -13.80 -2.28 10.26
N PRO A 190 -13.79 -3.44 9.57
CA PRO A 190 -14.72 -4.54 9.85
C PRO A 190 -14.74 -4.95 11.33
N GLY A 191 -13.59 -4.85 11.99
CA GLY A 191 -13.42 -5.14 13.42
C GLY A 191 -13.77 -4.00 14.39
N ALA A 192 -14.36 -2.90 13.95
CA ALA A 192 -14.67 -1.77 14.81
C ALA A 192 -15.85 -2.06 15.75
N ASP A 193 -15.64 -1.91 17.06
CA ASP A 193 -16.71 -1.98 18.06
C ASP A 193 -17.60 -0.74 18.07
N THR A 194 -18.75 -0.86 18.73
CA THR A 194 -19.76 0.21 18.87
C THR A 194 -19.18 1.51 19.44
N ASP A 195 -18.22 1.41 20.36
CA ASP A 195 -17.61 2.59 20.98
C ASP A 195 -16.66 3.30 20.00
N SER A 196 -15.82 2.56 19.30
CA SER A 196 -14.96 3.08 18.23
C SER A 196 -15.79 3.72 17.12
N ARG A 197 -16.89 3.07 16.73
CA ARG A 197 -17.83 3.61 15.73
C ARG A 197 -18.41 4.96 16.15
N LYS A 198 -18.79 5.11 17.42
CA LYS A 198 -19.27 6.38 17.97
C LYS A 198 -18.17 7.43 18.06
N VAL A 199 -16.98 7.04 18.52
CA VAL A 199 -15.84 7.95 18.71
C VAL A 199 -15.36 8.54 17.39
N PHE A 200 -15.38 7.77 16.30
CA PHE A 200 -14.87 8.16 14.99
C PHE A 200 -15.98 8.46 13.96
N ALA A 201 -17.24 8.61 14.37
CA ALA A 201 -18.36 8.88 13.46
C ALA A 201 -18.16 10.12 12.57
N ASP A 202 -17.52 11.17 13.10
CA ASP A 202 -17.14 12.41 12.42
C ASP A 202 -15.83 12.31 11.63
N VAL A 203 -15.20 11.14 11.58
CA VAL A 203 -13.95 10.87 10.87
C VAL A 203 -14.17 9.93 9.70
N PHE A 204 -15.05 8.94 9.84
CA PHE A 204 -15.35 7.99 8.78
C PHE A 204 -15.81 8.68 7.51
N ALA A 205 -15.21 8.31 6.39
CA ALA A 205 -15.36 8.95 5.09
C ALA A 205 -15.82 7.95 4.01
N ASP A 206 -16.54 6.89 4.41
CA ASP A 206 -17.02 5.84 3.51
C ASP A 206 -17.86 6.41 2.35
N GLN A 207 -18.75 7.38 2.62
CA GLN A 207 -19.56 8.02 1.58
C GLN A 207 -18.74 8.99 0.72
N GLU A 208 -17.90 9.82 1.34
CA GLU A 208 -17.09 10.80 0.62
C GLU A 208 -16.06 10.14 -0.31
N LEU A 209 -15.61 8.91 -0.01
CA LEU A 209 -14.83 8.09 -0.93
C LEU A 209 -15.59 7.84 -2.23
N ILE A 210 -16.85 7.40 -2.12
CA ILE A 210 -17.71 7.07 -3.26
C ILE A 210 -18.03 8.33 -4.05
N ASP A 211 -18.34 9.43 -3.37
CA ASP A 211 -18.64 10.69 -4.00
C ASP A 211 -17.42 11.26 -4.76
N LEU A 212 -16.22 11.16 -4.17
CA LEU A 212 -14.98 11.64 -4.81
C LEU A 212 -14.62 10.82 -6.06
N VAL A 213 -14.71 9.49 -5.97
CA VAL A 213 -14.48 8.61 -7.13
C VAL A 213 -15.51 8.89 -8.22
N CYS A 214 -16.78 9.09 -7.85
CA CYS A 214 -17.83 9.48 -8.79
C CYS A 214 -17.48 10.81 -9.49
N ALA A 215 -17.09 11.85 -8.73
CA ALA A 215 -16.71 13.15 -9.27
C ALA A 215 -15.56 13.02 -10.29
N HIS A 216 -14.49 12.28 -9.98
CA HIS A 216 -13.38 12.06 -10.92
C HIS A 216 -13.76 11.23 -12.15
N LEU A 217 -14.68 10.25 -12.01
CA LEU A 217 -15.18 9.49 -13.16
C LEU A 217 -15.99 10.38 -14.12
N TYR A 218 -16.81 11.29 -13.60
CA TYR A 218 -17.57 12.24 -14.42
C TYR A 218 -16.78 13.49 -14.83
N GLN A 219 -15.57 13.68 -14.28
CA GLN A 219 -14.81 14.93 -14.38
C GLN A 219 -15.61 16.15 -13.87
N ASP A 220 -16.39 15.93 -12.82
CA ASP A 220 -17.15 16.95 -12.10
C ASP A 220 -16.26 17.67 -11.07
N ASP A 221 -16.71 18.85 -10.62
CA ASP A 221 -16.11 19.58 -9.50
C ASP A 221 -16.21 18.79 -8.19
N ASP A 222 -15.11 18.73 -7.43
CA ASP A 222 -14.98 18.00 -6.18
C ASP A 222 -14.69 18.90 -4.96
N ALA A 223 -14.76 20.23 -5.12
CA ALA A 223 -14.39 21.20 -4.08
C ALA A 223 -15.14 21.02 -2.73
N GLU A 224 -16.44 20.70 -2.77
CA GLU A 224 -17.21 20.45 -1.55
C GLU A 224 -16.73 19.16 -0.83
N ILE A 225 -16.49 18.09 -1.59
CA ILE A 225 -15.99 16.81 -1.07
C ILE A 225 -14.59 17.01 -0.49
N PHE A 226 -13.77 17.82 -1.18
CA PHE A 226 -12.43 18.18 -0.76
C PHE A 226 -12.46 18.85 0.62
N ASP A 227 -13.32 19.84 0.84
CA ASP A 227 -13.44 20.52 2.13
C ASP A 227 -13.98 19.60 3.24
N ILE A 228 -14.92 18.70 2.93
CA ILE A 228 -15.41 17.71 3.90
C ILE A 228 -14.28 16.78 4.34
N LEU A 229 -13.51 16.24 3.39
CA LEU A 229 -12.38 15.35 3.69
C LEU A 229 -11.33 16.05 4.55
N GLN A 230 -11.02 17.32 4.27
CA GLN A 230 -10.11 18.11 5.11
C GLN A 230 -10.58 18.18 6.57
N GLN A 231 -11.88 18.45 6.79
CA GLN A 231 -12.46 18.51 8.14
C GLN A 231 -12.45 17.15 8.84
N LYS A 232 -12.71 16.05 8.13
CA LYS A 232 -12.66 14.69 8.69
C LYS A 232 -11.24 14.31 9.10
N VAL A 233 -10.25 14.60 8.26
CA VAL A 233 -8.83 14.38 8.58
C VAL A 233 -8.39 15.21 9.79
N LEU A 234 -8.75 16.50 9.84
CA LEU A 234 -8.49 17.35 11.00
C LEU A 234 -9.15 16.82 12.28
N SER A 235 -10.40 16.33 12.17
CA SER A 235 -11.12 15.72 13.30
C SER A 235 -10.39 14.51 13.85
N PHE A 236 -9.81 13.68 12.98
CA PHE A 236 -8.94 12.58 13.40
C PHE A 236 -7.68 13.06 14.12
N VAL A 237 -6.96 14.03 13.54
CA VAL A 237 -5.75 14.64 14.13
C VAL A 237 -6.04 15.15 15.54
N LYS A 238 -7.16 15.85 15.73
CA LYS A 238 -7.60 16.39 17.03
C LYS A 238 -7.90 15.28 18.05
N LYS A 239 -8.60 14.22 17.66
CA LYS A 239 -8.83 13.06 18.56
C LYS A 239 -7.52 12.35 18.94
N ARG A 240 -6.56 12.26 18.02
CA ARG A 240 -5.24 11.71 18.31
C ARG A 240 -4.46 12.56 19.31
N ALA A 241 -4.55 13.88 19.20
CA ALA A 241 -3.96 14.81 20.16
C ALA A 241 -4.53 14.58 21.57
N ASP A 242 -5.86 14.47 21.71
CA ASP A 242 -6.53 14.24 22.99
C ASP A 242 -6.08 12.95 23.68
N SER A 243 -5.76 11.91 22.90
CA SER A 243 -5.27 10.61 23.40
C SER A 243 -3.76 10.56 23.68
N SER A 244 -3.01 11.61 23.33
CA SER A 244 -1.54 11.65 23.45
C SER A 244 -1.09 12.15 24.82
N ARG A 245 0.17 11.84 25.21
CA ARG A 245 0.73 12.38 26.46
C ARG A 245 0.85 13.90 26.38
N LYS A 246 0.41 14.57 27.45
CA LYS A 246 0.45 16.02 27.57
C LYS A 246 1.89 16.54 27.35
N GLY A 247 2.04 17.49 26.43
CA GLY A 247 3.33 18.14 26.13
C GLY A 247 4.24 17.38 25.16
N GLU A 248 3.88 16.19 24.67
CA GLU A 248 4.68 15.49 23.64
C GLU A 248 4.33 15.88 22.20
N THR A 249 3.13 16.41 21.98
CA THR A 249 2.58 16.83 20.67
C THR A 249 1.72 18.10 20.84
N LEU A 250 1.20 18.66 19.75
CA LEU A 250 0.27 19.79 19.79
C LEU A 250 -1.07 19.41 20.43
N SER A 251 -1.72 20.34 21.13
CA SER A 251 -3.08 20.17 21.66
C SER A 251 -4.13 20.23 20.55
N ARG A 252 -5.36 19.83 20.88
CA ARG A 252 -6.53 19.93 20.00
C ARG A 252 -6.72 21.33 19.39
N GLU A 253 -6.58 22.36 20.20
CA GLU A 253 -6.74 23.77 19.81
C GLU A 253 -5.56 24.25 18.97
N GLN A 254 -4.36 23.78 19.30
CA GLN A 254 -3.16 24.07 18.54
C GLN A 254 -3.21 23.46 17.14
N TRP A 255 -3.75 22.24 16.99
CA TRP A 255 -3.98 21.64 15.67
C TRP A 255 -5.03 22.37 14.85
N GLN A 256 -6.12 22.85 15.48
CA GLN A 256 -7.08 23.71 14.80
C GLN A 256 -6.41 24.98 14.29
N THR A 257 -5.65 25.65 15.16
CA THR A 257 -4.94 26.88 14.77
C THR A 257 -3.93 26.60 13.65
N ALA A 258 -3.19 25.49 13.71
CA ALA A 258 -2.27 25.10 12.64
C ALA A 258 -2.98 24.93 11.29
N PHE A 259 -4.17 24.31 11.29
CA PHE A 259 -5.00 24.19 10.09
C PHE A 259 -5.49 25.55 9.56
N ASP A 260 -5.94 26.43 10.46
CA ASP A 260 -6.39 27.77 10.08
C ASP A 260 -5.23 28.60 9.49
N GLU A 261 -4.02 28.47 10.02
CA GLU A 261 -2.81 29.12 9.48
C GLU A 261 -2.40 28.58 8.10
N LEU A 262 -2.56 27.26 7.86
CA LEU A 262 -2.35 26.67 6.53
C LEU A 262 -3.31 27.27 5.50
N LYS A 263 -4.61 27.36 5.83
CA LYS A 263 -5.62 27.96 4.93
C LYS A 263 -5.38 29.45 4.66
N ASN A 264 -4.74 30.16 5.59
CA ASN A 264 -4.40 31.58 5.45
C ASN A 264 -2.99 31.81 4.87
N THR A 265 -2.36 30.80 4.25
CA THR A 265 -1.03 30.88 3.59
C THR A 265 0.16 31.18 4.52
N ASN A 266 -0.03 31.17 5.83
CA ASN A 266 1.04 31.41 6.80
C ASN A 266 1.93 30.17 7.03
N GLY A 267 1.42 28.97 6.71
CA GLY A 267 2.18 27.72 6.79
C GLY A 267 2.35 27.16 8.21
N LEU A 268 2.61 25.85 8.32
CA LEU A 268 2.82 25.17 9.60
C LEU A 268 4.07 25.67 10.33
N SER A 269 5.16 25.94 9.61
CA SER A 269 6.43 26.35 10.19
C SER A 269 6.31 27.68 10.94
N ASN A 270 5.66 28.69 10.34
CA ASN A 270 5.46 30.00 10.96
C ASN A 270 4.63 29.88 12.25
N PHE A 271 3.58 29.06 12.23
CA PHE A 271 2.76 28.77 13.41
C PHE A 271 3.61 28.19 14.56
N LEU A 272 4.48 27.21 14.27
CA LEU A 272 5.33 26.57 15.28
C LEU A 272 6.40 27.54 15.83
N VAL A 273 6.94 28.42 15.00
CA VAL A 273 7.95 29.40 15.42
C VAL A 273 7.33 30.51 16.28
N THR A 274 6.15 31.01 15.90
CA THR A 274 5.58 32.24 16.48
C THR A 274 4.56 32.00 17.59
N LYS A 275 3.81 30.89 17.55
CA LYS A 275 2.68 30.64 18.46
C LYS A 275 2.91 29.45 19.39
N VAL A 276 3.53 28.37 18.91
CA VAL A 276 3.68 27.12 19.68
C VAL A 276 5.08 26.54 19.53
N ARG A 277 6.01 27.07 20.31
CA ARG A 277 7.38 26.56 20.38
C ARG A 277 7.46 25.36 21.31
N GLN A 278 7.78 24.19 20.78
CA GLN A 278 8.10 22.98 21.54
C GLN A 278 9.55 22.59 21.27
N ASP A 279 10.36 22.37 22.30
CA ASP A 279 11.76 22.00 22.10
C ASP A 279 11.89 20.58 21.54
N TRP A 280 12.76 20.42 20.55
CA TRP A 280 13.09 19.11 19.99
C TRP A 280 14.09 18.37 20.89
N SER A 281 13.85 17.09 21.14
CA SER A 281 14.58 16.30 22.14
C SER A 281 14.74 14.82 21.76
N LYS A 282 14.65 14.48 20.47
CA LYS A 282 14.83 13.10 20.03
C LYS A 282 16.24 12.60 20.37
N THR A 283 16.29 11.37 20.88
CA THR A 283 17.52 10.62 21.09
C THR A 283 17.53 9.35 20.23
N ALA A 284 18.72 8.95 19.77
CA ALA A 284 18.92 7.69 19.05
C ALA A 284 19.72 6.70 19.92
N TYR A 285 19.37 5.42 19.81
CA TYR A 285 19.93 4.34 20.63
C TYR A 285 20.39 3.16 19.76
N ILE A 286 21.26 3.43 18.78
CA ILE A 286 21.87 2.38 17.96
C ILE A 286 23.32 2.15 18.40
N ASP A 287 23.75 0.88 18.43
CA ASP A 287 25.12 0.52 18.87
C ASP A 287 26.19 1.18 17.98
N ALA A 288 25.89 1.38 16.70
CA ALA A 288 26.78 2.01 15.73
C ALA A 288 26.73 3.56 15.72
N LEU A 289 26.13 4.20 16.73
CA LEU A 289 26.03 5.66 16.79
C LEU A 289 27.37 6.27 17.20
N THR A 290 27.97 7.07 16.31
CA THR A 290 29.25 7.75 16.58
C THR A 290 29.07 8.83 17.65
N ASP A 291 30.15 9.15 18.38
CA ASP A 291 30.10 10.25 19.36
C ASP A 291 29.88 11.61 18.66
N ARG A 292 30.33 11.74 17.41
CA ARG A 292 30.05 12.91 16.58
C ARG A 292 28.57 13.00 16.19
N ALA A 293 27.92 11.89 15.84
CA ALA A 293 26.47 11.85 15.62
C ALA A 293 25.69 12.22 16.88
N LYS A 294 26.11 11.74 18.06
CA LYS A 294 25.51 12.14 19.36
C LYS A 294 25.66 13.64 19.60
N ALA A 295 26.85 14.20 19.34
CA ALA A 295 27.11 15.62 19.47
C ALA A 295 26.26 16.45 18.48
N LEU A 296 26.13 15.99 17.24
CA LEU A 296 25.29 16.63 16.23
C LEU A 296 23.81 16.62 16.63
N MET A 297 23.29 15.51 17.15
CA MET A 297 21.93 15.46 17.70
C MET A 297 21.76 16.40 18.90
N ALA A 298 22.77 16.52 19.78
CA ALA A 298 22.72 17.46 20.90
C ALA A 298 22.70 18.92 20.43
N VAL A 299 23.39 19.25 19.33
CA VAL A 299 23.29 20.56 18.66
C VAL A 299 21.88 20.75 18.09
N GLY A 300 21.31 19.74 17.43
CA GLY A 300 19.92 19.73 16.98
C GLY A 300 18.93 20.01 18.11
N SER A 301 19.06 19.32 19.25
CA SER A 301 18.17 19.51 20.42
C SER A 301 18.33 20.86 21.11
N ARG A 302 19.50 21.50 21.01
CA ARG A 302 19.73 22.83 21.59
C ARG A 302 19.00 23.92 20.84
N HIS A 303 18.89 23.79 19.52
CA HIS A 303 18.41 24.86 18.63
C HIS A 303 17.04 24.56 18.00
N GLY A 304 16.69 23.27 17.89
CA GLY A 304 15.54 22.77 17.15
C GLY A 304 14.20 22.92 17.87
N ILE A 305 13.20 23.33 17.09
CA ILE A 305 11.78 23.29 17.45
C ILE A 305 11.21 21.98 16.90
N GLY A 306 10.49 21.22 17.70
CA GLY A 306 9.86 19.97 17.24
C GLY A 306 8.84 20.22 16.15
N LEU A 307 8.92 19.48 15.04
CA LEU A 307 7.91 19.55 13.97
C LEU A 307 6.68 18.75 14.42
N THR A 308 5.73 19.42 15.08
CA THR A 308 4.47 18.89 15.67
C THR A 308 4.60 17.93 16.86
N GLY A 309 5.83 17.63 17.27
CA GLY A 309 6.11 16.87 18.49
C GLY A 309 7.58 16.89 18.88
N THR A 310 7.83 16.66 20.16
CA THR A 310 9.17 16.84 20.77
C THR A 310 10.18 15.74 20.41
N LYS A 311 9.70 14.54 20.06
CA LYS A 311 10.53 13.34 19.82
C LYS A 311 10.46 12.80 18.40
N LEU A 312 9.68 13.43 17.52
CA LEU A 312 9.61 13.03 16.12
C LEU A 312 10.98 13.26 15.46
N PRO A 313 11.39 12.45 14.47
CA PRO A 313 12.68 12.60 13.77
C PRO A 313 12.73 13.80 12.82
N MET A 314 12.09 14.90 13.20
CA MET A 314 11.95 16.10 12.39
C MET A 314 11.94 17.32 13.30
N CYS A 315 12.67 18.36 12.94
CA CYS A 315 12.65 19.64 13.64
C CYS A 315 12.75 20.81 12.67
N LEU A 316 12.49 22.01 13.19
CA LEU A 316 12.61 23.29 12.51
C LEU A 316 13.65 24.13 13.22
N LEU A 317 14.41 24.90 12.44
CA LEU A 317 15.23 26.00 12.92
C LEU A 317 14.64 27.29 12.40
N ASP A 318 14.29 28.20 13.30
CA ASP A 318 14.05 29.58 12.92
C ASP A 318 15.36 30.26 12.46
N ARG A 319 15.25 31.43 11.83
CA ARG A 319 16.39 32.20 11.30
C ARG A 319 17.55 32.38 12.28
N ASP A 320 17.25 32.72 13.54
CA ASP A 320 18.28 32.98 14.56
C ASP A 320 18.90 31.68 15.08
N ALA A 321 18.11 30.63 15.21
CA ALA A 321 18.55 29.29 15.57
C ALA A 321 19.41 28.67 14.47
N ARG A 322 19.07 28.88 13.20
CA ARG A 322 19.82 28.37 12.04
C ARG A 322 21.25 28.87 12.02
N SER A 323 21.47 30.17 12.22
CA SER A 323 22.83 30.75 12.28
C SER A 323 23.68 30.15 13.42
N ARG A 324 23.06 29.93 14.59
CA ARG A 324 23.73 29.31 15.75
C ARG A 324 24.01 27.83 15.53
N PHE A 325 23.06 27.11 14.94
CA PHE A 325 23.21 25.73 14.52
C PHE A 325 24.36 25.59 13.51
N ALA A 326 24.42 26.45 12.49
CA ALA A 326 25.50 26.48 11.50
C ALA A 326 26.87 26.66 12.17
N SER A 327 26.99 27.59 13.13
CA SER A 327 28.24 27.79 13.88
C SER A 327 28.69 26.53 14.63
N ASP A 328 27.76 25.85 15.31
CA ASP A 328 28.06 24.64 16.06
C ASP A 328 28.36 23.44 15.14
N VAL A 329 27.64 23.30 14.03
CA VAL A 329 27.92 22.28 13.01
C VAL A 329 29.29 22.52 12.36
N ASN A 330 29.66 23.75 12.05
CA ASN A 330 30.97 24.07 11.47
C ASN A 330 32.14 23.78 12.42
N LYS A 331 31.93 23.88 13.73
CA LYS A 331 32.92 23.43 14.73
C LYS A 331 33.02 21.90 14.79
N LEU A 332 31.88 21.21 14.69
CA LEU A 332 31.84 19.75 14.69
C LEU A 332 32.39 19.17 13.38
N PHE A 333 32.18 19.85 12.25
CA PHE A 333 32.54 19.46 10.89
C PHE A 333 33.32 20.55 10.16
N PRO A 334 34.58 20.82 10.58
CA PRO A 334 35.41 21.82 9.93
C PRO A 334 35.71 21.50 8.45
N GLU A 335 35.65 20.21 8.08
CA GLU A 335 35.91 19.71 6.73
C GLU A 335 34.78 19.92 5.73
N LEU A 336 33.60 20.42 6.14
CA LEU A 336 32.51 20.75 5.21
C LEU A 336 33.00 21.77 4.18
N ASP A 337 32.56 21.63 2.93
CA ASP A 337 32.88 22.58 1.87
C ASP A 337 32.22 23.95 2.11
N SER A 338 32.67 24.95 1.36
CA SER A 338 32.17 26.32 1.47
C SER A 338 30.70 26.44 1.08
N GLU A 339 30.26 25.66 0.09
CA GLU A 339 28.91 25.73 -0.46
C GLU A 339 27.87 25.20 0.54
N PHE A 340 28.14 24.07 1.19
CA PHE A 340 27.30 23.55 2.25
C PHE A 340 27.31 24.45 3.49
N LYS A 341 28.47 25.04 3.82
CA LYS A 341 28.57 26.04 4.89
C LYS A 341 27.73 27.29 4.59
N GLU A 342 27.69 27.73 3.34
CA GLU A 342 26.86 28.84 2.88
C GLU A 342 25.38 28.47 2.99
N PHE A 343 24.98 27.29 2.48
CA PHE A 343 23.62 26.77 2.64
C PHE A 343 23.17 26.80 4.11
N LEU A 344 23.98 26.32 5.06
CA LEU A 344 23.62 26.35 6.48
C LEU A 344 23.36 27.76 7.03
N ASN A 345 23.93 28.81 6.43
CA ASN A 345 23.81 30.21 6.85
C ASN A 345 22.77 31.02 6.08
N HIS A 346 21.98 30.42 5.18
CA HIS A 346 20.87 31.13 4.53
C HIS A 346 19.91 31.74 5.56
N PRO A 347 19.24 32.86 5.24
CA PRO A 347 18.42 33.60 6.20
C PRO A 347 17.07 32.96 6.51
N GLU A 348 16.63 31.99 5.72
CA GLU A 348 15.31 31.38 5.86
C GLU A 348 15.26 30.30 6.96
N SER A 349 14.06 29.93 7.38
CA SER A 349 13.89 28.80 8.31
C SER A 349 14.30 27.49 7.64
N LEU A 350 14.89 26.57 8.42
CA LEU A 350 15.37 25.28 7.91
C LEU A 350 14.61 24.13 8.58
N ALA A 351 14.02 23.25 7.76
CA ALA A 351 13.52 21.97 8.23
C ALA A 351 14.66 20.94 8.26
N ILE A 352 14.71 20.12 9.30
CA ILE A 352 15.70 19.05 9.44
C ILE A 352 15.00 17.71 9.66
N CYS A 353 15.26 16.76 8.77
CA CYS A 353 14.83 15.37 8.87
C CYS A 353 15.98 14.46 9.32
N TRP A 354 15.76 13.64 10.34
CA TRP A 354 16.78 12.78 10.94
C TRP A 354 16.55 11.31 10.60
N VAL A 355 17.30 10.80 9.63
CA VAL A 355 17.11 9.44 9.10
C VAL A 355 18.13 8.47 9.69
N MET A 356 17.62 7.41 10.30
CA MET A 356 18.40 6.31 10.84
C MET A 356 18.75 5.29 9.74
N GLY A 357 19.66 5.64 8.82
CA GLY A 357 20.24 4.79 7.74
C GLY A 357 19.73 3.34 7.59
N PHE A 358 20.62 2.34 7.72
CA PHE A 358 20.28 0.90 7.71
C PHE A 358 20.38 0.29 9.10
N LYS A 359 19.64 -0.81 9.34
CA LYS A 359 19.84 -1.63 10.55
C LYS A 359 21.19 -2.37 10.47
N PRO A 360 21.85 -2.70 11.60
CA PRO A 360 23.23 -3.21 11.64
C PRO A 360 23.53 -4.47 10.80
N ARG A 361 22.51 -5.25 10.42
CA ARG A 361 22.66 -6.46 9.58
C ARG A 361 22.63 -6.19 8.08
N GLY A 362 22.43 -4.93 7.66
CA GLY A 362 22.30 -4.57 6.24
C GLY A 362 20.98 -5.02 5.60
N ASP A 363 20.10 -5.70 6.35
CA ASP A 363 18.79 -6.11 5.88
C ASP A 363 17.91 -4.87 5.63
N ASP A 364 17.53 -4.68 4.37
CA ASP A 364 16.58 -3.68 3.86
C ASP A 364 15.13 -3.94 4.34
N ALA A 365 14.96 -4.48 5.55
CA ALA A 365 13.65 -4.85 6.08
C ALA A 365 12.84 -3.61 6.55
N ARG A 366 12.86 -2.52 5.76
CA ARG A 366 12.13 -1.24 5.84
C ARG A 366 12.91 -0.08 6.49
N PRO A 367 13.84 0.57 5.76
CA PRO A 367 14.35 1.88 6.15
C PRO A 367 13.23 2.93 6.13
N ASP A 368 13.39 4.07 6.81
CA ASP A 368 12.38 5.13 6.94
C ASP A 368 12.18 5.95 5.63
N ARG A 369 11.91 5.30 4.50
CA ARG A 369 11.84 5.90 3.15
C ARG A 369 10.80 7.01 3.06
N GLY A 370 9.64 6.82 3.67
CA GLY A 370 8.59 7.82 3.68
C GLY A 370 8.79 8.98 4.66
N LEU A 371 9.87 9.01 5.46
CA LEU A 371 10.08 10.07 6.45
C LEU A 371 10.47 11.41 5.82
N ALA A 372 11.38 11.42 4.84
CA ALA A 372 11.75 12.65 4.16
C ALA A 372 10.56 13.25 3.37
N PRO A 373 9.82 12.46 2.56
CA PRO A 373 8.57 12.92 1.95
C PRO A 373 7.54 13.44 2.96
N LEU A 374 7.33 12.75 4.10
CA LEU A 374 6.44 13.23 5.15
C LEU A 374 6.88 14.59 5.72
N THR A 375 8.18 14.78 5.92
CA THR A 375 8.73 16.07 6.41
C THR A 375 8.42 17.16 5.39
N ARG A 376 8.71 16.89 4.11
CA ARG A 376 8.43 17.82 2.99
C ARG A 376 6.95 18.19 2.91
N MET A 377 6.06 17.20 2.98
CA MET A 377 4.60 17.40 2.99
C MET A 377 4.09 18.23 4.18
N LEU A 378 4.81 18.27 5.31
CA LEU A 378 4.43 19.10 6.47
C LEU A 378 4.86 20.55 6.34
N VAL A 379 6.07 20.78 5.80
CA VAL A 379 6.67 22.12 5.75
C VAL A 379 6.37 22.83 4.45
N GLY A 380 6.14 22.10 3.37
CA GLY A 380 5.86 22.60 2.03
C GLY A 380 7.11 22.80 1.17
N SER A 381 6.87 23.14 -0.10
CA SER A 381 7.88 23.31 -1.15
C SER A 381 8.76 24.55 -0.94
N ASP A 382 8.22 25.61 -0.33
CA ASP A 382 8.93 26.88 -0.09
C ASP A 382 9.97 26.83 1.05
N HIS A 383 10.05 25.74 1.80
CA HIS A 383 11.00 25.61 2.90
C HIS A 383 12.26 24.88 2.46
N GLU A 384 13.43 25.36 2.88
CA GLU A 384 14.65 24.55 2.72
C GLU A 384 14.62 23.36 3.68
N MET A 385 15.06 22.20 3.19
CA MET A 385 15.09 20.97 3.97
C MET A 385 16.48 20.31 3.94
N LEU A 386 17.04 20.08 5.12
CA LEU A 386 18.24 19.30 5.35
C LEU A 386 17.87 17.91 5.85
N THR A 387 18.33 16.85 5.17
CA THR A 387 18.29 15.51 5.74
C THR A 387 19.63 15.13 6.37
N ILE A 388 19.60 14.64 7.61
CA ILE A 388 20.76 14.12 8.33
C ILE A 388 20.67 12.60 8.40
N VAL A 389 21.61 11.90 7.77
CA VAL A 389 21.72 10.43 7.81
C VAL A 389 22.78 10.03 8.82
N TYR A 390 22.35 9.42 9.94
CA TYR A 390 23.25 9.07 11.04
C TYR A 390 23.44 7.56 11.27
N GLY A 391 22.70 6.73 10.54
CA GLY A 391 22.76 5.27 10.65
C GLY A 391 23.81 4.64 9.72
N PRO A 392 24.30 3.41 10.01
CA PRO A 392 25.27 2.73 9.16
C PRO A 392 24.69 2.39 7.78
N ALA A 393 25.56 2.20 6.79
CA ALA A 393 25.22 1.69 5.46
C ALA A 393 26.40 0.88 4.87
N PRO A 394 26.16 0.00 3.88
CA PRO A 394 27.23 -0.69 3.17
C PRO A 394 28.28 0.28 2.60
N GLU A 395 29.55 -0.08 2.59
CA GLU A 395 30.64 0.79 2.09
C GLU A 395 30.42 1.26 0.64
N ALA A 396 29.82 0.40 -0.19
CA ALA A 396 29.46 0.69 -1.57
C ALA A 396 28.43 1.83 -1.71
N THR A 397 27.64 2.08 -0.65
CA THR A 397 26.70 3.22 -0.58
C THR A 397 27.47 4.53 -0.52
N TRP A 398 28.44 4.66 0.40
CA TRP A 398 29.22 5.89 0.57
C TRP A 398 30.08 6.20 -0.65
N LYS A 399 30.70 5.17 -1.25
CA LYS A 399 31.46 5.32 -2.50
C LYS A 399 30.58 5.82 -3.66
N ALA A 400 29.33 5.35 -3.73
CA ALA A 400 28.40 5.80 -4.76
C ALA A 400 27.89 7.20 -4.49
N LEU A 401 27.58 7.57 -3.24
CA LEU A 401 27.19 8.93 -2.87
C LEU A 401 28.22 9.97 -3.34
N VAL A 402 29.51 9.67 -3.17
CA VAL A 402 30.61 10.57 -3.57
C VAL A 402 30.80 10.66 -5.09
N LYS A 403 30.63 9.55 -5.81
CA LYS A 403 31.04 9.45 -7.21
C LYS A 403 29.90 9.58 -8.21
N GLN A 404 28.73 9.06 -7.86
CA GLN A 404 27.56 8.83 -8.73
C GLN A 404 26.27 8.86 -7.88
N PRO A 405 25.95 9.98 -7.20
CA PRO A 405 24.77 10.09 -6.34
C PRO A 405 23.46 9.80 -7.09
N GLU A 406 23.37 10.17 -8.36
CA GLU A 406 22.24 9.89 -9.25
C GLU A 406 22.00 8.38 -9.40
N LYS A 407 23.07 7.60 -9.57
CA LYS A 407 22.95 6.14 -9.65
C LYS A 407 22.68 5.50 -8.29
N LEU A 408 23.08 6.16 -7.20
CA LEU A 408 22.72 5.71 -5.85
C LEU A 408 21.21 5.84 -5.64
N ALA A 409 20.61 6.98 -5.97
CA ALA A 409 19.16 7.16 -5.96
C ALA A 409 18.48 6.13 -6.88
N ALA A 410 18.94 5.99 -8.13
CA ALA A 410 18.39 5.07 -9.12
C ALA A 410 18.37 3.58 -8.69
N ARG A 411 19.15 3.17 -7.69
CA ARG A 411 19.19 1.77 -7.20
C ARG A 411 18.71 1.61 -5.75
N ASN A 412 18.42 2.68 -5.03
CA ASN A 412 18.08 2.61 -3.61
C ASN A 412 16.95 3.59 -3.24
N GLY A 413 15.78 3.04 -2.94
CA GLY A 413 14.58 3.83 -2.64
C GLY A 413 14.68 4.72 -1.39
N LEU A 414 15.53 4.40 -0.42
CA LEU A 414 15.78 5.33 0.70
C LEU A 414 16.52 6.58 0.22
N TRP A 415 17.61 6.39 -0.53
CA TRP A 415 18.42 7.50 -1.02
C TRP A 415 17.69 8.33 -2.08
N GLU A 416 16.89 7.69 -2.93
CA GLU A 416 15.96 8.38 -3.83
C GLU A 416 15.02 9.30 -3.04
N ALA A 417 14.31 8.77 -2.04
CA ALA A 417 13.40 9.57 -1.23
C ALA A 417 14.08 10.72 -0.48
N ILE A 418 15.32 10.53 -0.01
CA ILE A 418 16.11 11.58 0.64
C ILE A 418 16.48 12.67 -0.36
N MET A 419 17.05 12.29 -1.52
CA MET A 419 17.58 13.21 -2.51
C MET A 419 16.49 14.00 -3.25
N GLU A 420 15.32 13.39 -3.48
CA GLU A 420 14.19 14.05 -4.14
C GLU A 420 13.46 15.04 -3.22
N ALA A 421 13.37 14.73 -1.92
CA ALA A 421 12.63 15.56 -0.96
C ALA A 421 13.49 16.65 -0.28
N SER A 422 14.82 16.56 -0.32
CA SER A 422 15.73 17.43 0.44
C SER A 422 16.53 18.37 -0.46
N ASP A 423 16.92 19.52 0.09
CA ASP A 423 17.77 20.52 -0.56
C ASP A 423 19.25 20.37 -0.16
N ALA A 424 19.48 19.71 0.97
CA ALA A 424 20.81 19.39 1.46
C ALA A 424 20.83 18.05 2.22
N LEU A 425 22.01 17.44 2.27
CA LEU A 425 22.28 16.18 2.94
C LEU A 425 23.52 16.31 3.82
N LEU A 426 23.43 15.89 5.08
CA LEU A 426 24.56 15.70 5.98
C LEU A 426 24.65 14.24 6.40
N VAL A 427 25.80 13.61 6.21
CA VAL A 427 26.03 12.21 6.59
C VAL A 427 27.04 12.10 7.72
N GLU A 428 26.69 11.35 8.77
CA GLU A 428 27.60 11.02 9.86
C GLU A 428 27.31 9.61 10.38
N ALA A 429 28.00 8.62 9.83
CA ALA A 429 27.80 7.22 10.15
C ALA A 429 29.13 6.52 10.46
N ALA A 430 29.12 5.55 11.37
CA ALA A 430 30.33 4.80 11.75
C ALA A 430 31.00 4.06 10.58
N THR A 431 30.22 3.72 9.55
CA THR A 431 30.68 3.02 8.34
C THR A 431 31.16 3.95 7.23
N ASP A 432 31.03 5.27 7.41
CA ASP A 432 31.40 6.25 6.40
C ASP A 432 32.83 6.78 6.63
N HIS A 433 33.72 6.38 5.72
CA HIS A 433 35.13 6.78 5.73
C HIS A 433 35.56 7.53 4.45
N VAL A 434 34.62 7.86 3.56
CA VAL A 434 34.93 8.37 2.22
C VAL A 434 34.16 9.62 1.84
N SER A 435 33.05 9.94 2.51
CA SER A 435 32.23 11.10 2.18
C SER A 435 32.91 12.41 2.58
N LYS A 436 32.51 13.50 1.91
CA LYS A 436 32.79 14.89 2.35
C LYS A 436 31.79 15.42 3.38
N LYS A 437 30.97 14.52 3.96
CA LYS A 437 29.93 14.77 4.98
C LYS A 437 28.74 15.60 4.51
N GLY A 438 28.94 16.77 3.90
CA GLY A 438 27.87 17.64 3.42
C GLY A 438 27.71 17.59 1.90
N TYR A 439 26.47 17.62 1.43
CA TYR A 439 26.13 17.71 0.01
C TYR A 439 24.92 18.63 -0.17
N ILE A 440 24.88 19.38 -1.27
CA ILE A 440 23.71 20.19 -1.65
C ILE A 440 23.07 19.70 -2.95
N ARG A 441 21.81 20.07 -3.18
CA ARG A 441 20.96 19.54 -4.27
C ARG A 441 21.59 19.60 -5.66
N SER A 442 22.32 20.66 -5.98
CA SER A 442 23.02 20.82 -7.26
C SER A 442 24.04 19.71 -7.56
N GLU A 443 24.45 18.94 -6.56
CA GLU A 443 25.40 17.84 -6.72
C GLU A 443 24.77 16.53 -7.19
N TRP A 444 23.44 16.40 -7.14
CA TRP A 444 22.74 15.19 -7.55
C TRP A 444 21.52 15.42 -8.46
N VAL A 445 21.14 16.68 -8.67
CA VAL A 445 20.11 17.05 -9.65
C VAL A 445 20.82 17.48 -10.93
N GLU A 446 20.61 16.75 -12.02
CA GLU A 446 20.86 17.29 -13.36
C GLU A 446 19.82 18.38 -13.65
N ASP A 447 20.21 19.47 -14.31
CA ASP A 447 19.30 20.53 -14.79
C ASP A 447 18.07 19.87 -15.44
N LEU A 448 16.95 19.87 -14.73
CA LEU A 448 15.76 19.13 -15.10
C LEU A 448 15.20 19.74 -16.38
N LEU A 449 15.40 19.05 -17.50
CA LEU A 449 14.67 19.31 -18.73
C LEU A 449 13.16 19.28 -18.43
N GLU A 450 12.40 20.22 -18.99
CA GLU A 450 10.94 20.22 -18.92
C GLU A 450 10.41 18.82 -19.28
N LYS A 451 9.88 18.12 -18.28
CA LYS A 451 9.21 16.84 -18.50
C LYS A 451 7.93 17.12 -19.28
N ARG A 452 7.84 16.56 -20.48
CA ARG A 452 6.62 16.62 -21.29
C ARG A 452 5.88 15.31 -21.11
N SER A 453 4.59 15.39 -20.77
CA SER A 453 3.70 14.24 -20.82
C SER A 453 3.54 13.83 -22.28
N GLU A 454 4.18 12.73 -22.68
CA GLU A 454 3.89 12.09 -23.95
C GLU A 454 2.60 11.28 -23.85
N PRO A 455 1.75 11.26 -24.89
CA PRO A 455 0.62 10.35 -24.93
C PRO A 455 1.10 8.90 -24.85
N PHE A 456 0.43 8.09 -24.05
CA PHE A 456 0.73 6.67 -23.90
C PHE A 456 -0.55 5.85 -23.89
N PHE A 457 -0.43 4.57 -24.18
CA PHE A 457 -1.50 3.59 -24.04
C PHE A 457 -0.89 2.24 -23.74
N VAL A 458 -1.47 1.52 -22.79
CA VAL A 458 -1.02 0.21 -22.38
C VAL A 458 -1.84 -0.84 -23.13
N THR A 459 -1.16 -1.67 -23.92
CA THR A 459 -1.83 -2.79 -24.60
C THR A 459 -2.19 -3.86 -23.57
N PRO A 460 -3.41 -4.44 -23.59
CA PRO A 460 -3.83 -5.51 -22.67
C PRO A 460 -3.21 -6.86 -23.07
N CYS A 461 -1.88 -6.91 -23.04
CA CYS A 461 -1.06 -8.07 -23.32
C CYS A 461 0.24 -7.94 -22.52
N PRO A 462 0.50 -8.83 -21.55
CA PRO A 462 1.74 -8.76 -20.78
C PRO A 462 2.96 -9.08 -21.64
N LYS A 463 4.09 -8.40 -21.41
CA LYS A 463 5.38 -8.71 -22.05
C LYS A 463 5.97 -10.04 -21.56
N ARG A 464 5.64 -10.43 -20.33
CA ARG A 464 6.08 -11.67 -19.69
C ARG A 464 4.98 -12.19 -18.79
N LEU A 465 4.80 -13.50 -18.80
CA LEU A 465 3.91 -14.22 -17.87
C LEU A 465 4.67 -14.57 -16.58
N GLY A 466 3.98 -14.55 -15.44
CA GLY A 466 4.56 -14.72 -14.12
C GLY A 466 3.55 -15.17 -13.05
N GLU A 467 3.96 -15.07 -11.79
CA GLU A 467 3.15 -15.44 -10.61
C GLU A 467 1.80 -14.71 -10.56
N ASN A 468 1.78 -13.41 -10.88
CA ASN A 468 0.55 -12.61 -10.96
C ASN A 468 -0.50 -13.20 -11.93
N ASP A 469 -0.08 -13.85 -13.02
CA ASP A 469 -1.03 -14.46 -13.95
C ASP A 469 -1.57 -15.78 -13.41
N VAL A 470 -0.72 -16.57 -12.75
CA VAL A 470 -1.14 -17.81 -12.09
C VAL A 470 -2.21 -17.47 -11.04
N ASP A 471 -1.95 -16.44 -10.22
CA ASP A 471 -2.93 -15.94 -9.24
C ASP A 471 -4.21 -15.47 -9.91
N THR A 472 -4.11 -14.67 -10.98
CA THR A 472 -5.28 -14.19 -11.73
C THR A 472 -6.10 -15.33 -12.33
N ALA A 473 -5.44 -16.34 -12.92
CA ALA A 473 -6.10 -17.49 -13.51
C ALA A 473 -6.82 -18.34 -12.46
N LEU A 474 -6.21 -18.56 -11.30
CA LEU A 474 -6.85 -19.28 -10.18
C LEU A 474 -8.01 -18.50 -9.60
N HIS A 475 -7.82 -17.20 -9.36
CA HIS A 475 -8.86 -16.31 -8.86
C HIS A 475 -10.07 -16.35 -9.78
N LEU A 476 -9.88 -16.16 -11.09
CA LEU A 476 -10.98 -16.18 -12.06
C LEU A 476 -11.63 -17.56 -12.17
N LEU A 477 -10.84 -18.64 -12.28
CA LEU A 477 -11.37 -20.00 -12.32
C LEU A 477 -12.28 -20.27 -11.12
N LEU A 478 -11.77 -20.06 -9.91
CA LEU A 478 -12.43 -20.51 -8.68
C LEU A 478 -13.50 -19.52 -8.19
N SER A 479 -13.38 -18.22 -8.46
CA SER A 479 -14.35 -17.21 -7.98
C SER A 479 -15.38 -16.78 -9.03
N LYS A 480 -15.08 -16.91 -10.33
CA LYS A 480 -15.95 -16.41 -11.41
C LYS A 480 -16.50 -17.51 -12.31
N PHE A 481 -15.71 -18.55 -12.63
CA PHE A 481 -16.08 -19.55 -13.64
C PHE A 481 -16.65 -20.87 -13.11
N ILE A 482 -16.54 -21.19 -11.81
CA ILE A 482 -17.18 -22.40 -11.23
C ILE A 482 -18.56 -22.08 -10.63
N GLY A 483 -18.86 -20.79 -10.44
CA GLY A 483 -20.13 -20.32 -9.88
C GLY A 483 -20.17 -20.31 -8.35
N LYS A 484 -21.40 -20.27 -7.82
CA LYS A 484 -21.73 -19.98 -6.40
C LYS A 484 -21.33 -21.05 -5.36
N ASP A 485 -20.72 -22.14 -5.79
CA ASP A 485 -20.33 -23.25 -4.91
C ASP A 485 -18.88 -23.15 -4.43
N VAL A 486 -18.20 -22.06 -4.77
CA VAL A 486 -16.88 -21.73 -4.24
C VAL A 486 -16.92 -20.35 -3.60
N PHE A 487 -16.40 -20.26 -2.39
CA PHE A 487 -16.20 -19.00 -1.67
C PHE A 487 -14.70 -18.73 -1.52
N GLU A 488 -14.23 -17.58 -2.00
CA GLU A 488 -12.85 -17.16 -1.82
C GLU A 488 -12.70 -16.46 -0.46
N GLY A 489 -12.08 -17.16 0.48
CA GLY A 489 -11.87 -16.69 1.85
C GLY A 489 -10.62 -15.82 2.01
N MET A 490 -9.66 -15.96 1.11
CA MET A 490 -8.43 -15.17 1.06
C MET A 490 -7.80 -15.30 -0.33
N CYS A 491 -7.37 -14.17 -0.91
CA CYS A 491 -6.47 -14.13 -2.06
C CYS A 491 -5.35 -13.15 -1.72
N ASN A 492 -4.11 -13.58 -1.98
CA ASN A 492 -2.82 -12.99 -1.63
C ASN A 492 -2.84 -11.44 -1.62
N PRO A 493 -3.13 -10.77 -0.49
CA PRO A 493 -3.02 -9.33 -0.48
C PRO A 493 -1.53 -8.95 -0.59
N PRO A 494 -1.21 -7.83 -1.24
CA PRO A 494 0.16 -7.37 -1.30
C PRO A 494 0.67 -6.96 0.09
N GLY A 495 1.98 -6.76 0.18
CA GLY A 495 2.73 -6.60 1.43
C GLY A 495 2.40 -5.35 2.22
N GLY A 496 1.24 -5.30 2.87
CA GLY A 496 0.81 -4.13 3.64
C GLY A 496 -0.60 -4.25 4.20
N ASP A 497 -1.48 -5.02 3.56
CA ASP A 497 -2.84 -5.25 4.03
C ASP A 497 -2.88 -6.41 5.03
N TRP A 498 -3.53 -6.22 6.17
CA TRP A 498 -3.74 -7.29 7.16
C TRP A 498 -5.00 -8.07 6.76
N SER A 499 -5.05 -8.55 5.51
CA SER A 499 -6.20 -9.34 5.07
C SER A 499 -6.41 -10.50 6.03
N GLY A 500 -7.68 -10.75 6.36
CA GLY A 500 -8.08 -11.89 7.16
C GLY A 500 -8.39 -13.08 6.27
N VAL A 501 -8.51 -14.24 6.89
CA VAL A 501 -9.14 -15.41 6.24
C VAL A 501 -10.59 -15.44 6.66
N SER A 502 -11.50 -15.48 5.68
CA SER A 502 -12.92 -15.74 5.88
C SER A 502 -13.27 -17.20 5.55
N ILE A 503 -14.27 -17.75 6.22
CA ILE A 503 -14.98 -18.98 5.82
C ILE A 503 -16.48 -18.80 6.07
N LEU A 504 -17.33 -19.53 5.36
CA LEU A 504 -18.75 -19.62 5.65
C LEU A 504 -19.04 -20.85 6.52
N GLY A 505 -19.98 -20.71 7.45
CA GLY A 505 -20.51 -21.84 8.22
C GLY A 505 -21.33 -22.80 7.35
N ASP A 506 -21.71 -23.94 7.92
CA ASP A 506 -22.42 -25.02 7.20
C ASP A 506 -23.70 -24.58 6.47
N SER A 507 -24.49 -23.66 7.07
CA SER A 507 -25.70 -23.12 6.43
C SER A 507 -25.40 -22.09 5.32
N ARG A 508 -24.14 -21.68 5.15
CA ARG A 508 -23.66 -20.56 4.34
C ARG A 508 -24.27 -19.19 4.68
N GLU A 509 -25.06 -19.11 5.76
CA GLU A 509 -25.70 -17.87 6.18
C GLU A 509 -24.75 -16.95 6.96
N MET A 510 -23.73 -17.51 7.59
CA MET A 510 -22.80 -16.79 8.45
C MET A 510 -21.38 -16.88 7.88
N GLU A 511 -20.72 -15.74 7.81
CA GLU A 511 -19.30 -15.63 7.48
C GLU A 511 -18.51 -15.38 8.76
N TYR A 512 -17.44 -16.14 8.97
CA TYR A 512 -16.50 -15.99 10.07
C TYR A 512 -15.15 -15.54 9.54
N ARG A 513 -14.59 -14.48 10.10
CA ARG A 513 -13.34 -13.88 9.64
C ARG A 513 -12.31 -13.75 10.75
N TRP A 514 -11.10 -14.23 10.48
CA TRP A 514 -9.94 -14.06 11.35
C TRP A 514 -9.11 -12.89 10.85
N LEU A 515 -9.17 -11.77 11.56
CA LEU A 515 -8.35 -10.59 11.29
C LEU A 515 -6.92 -10.80 11.79
N SER A 516 -5.99 -9.96 11.32
CA SER A 516 -4.60 -9.92 11.78
C SER A 516 -3.89 -11.28 11.69
N LEU A 517 -3.55 -11.68 10.47
CA LEU A 517 -2.89 -12.96 10.23
C LEU A 517 -1.51 -13.04 10.91
N PRO A 518 -1.14 -14.21 11.49
CA PRO A 518 0.18 -14.44 12.07
C PRO A 518 1.30 -14.10 11.08
N ARG A 519 2.17 -13.14 11.45
CA ARG A 519 3.25 -12.59 10.59
C ARG A 519 4.43 -13.54 10.37
N VAL A 520 4.70 -14.43 11.33
CA VAL A 520 5.80 -15.39 11.26
C VAL A 520 5.20 -16.76 11.39
N SER A 521 4.98 -17.42 10.26
CA SER A 521 4.81 -18.86 10.25
C SER A 521 6.19 -19.47 10.50
N GLY A 522 6.36 -20.22 11.59
CA GLY A 522 7.61 -20.95 11.86
C GLY A 522 7.95 -21.92 10.72
N ALA A 523 9.07 -22.65 10.83
CA ALA A 523 9.51 -23.58 9.77
C ALA A 523 8.41 -24.60 9.36
N ASP A 524 7.53 -24.96 10.30
CA ASP A 524 6.48 -25.97 10.11
C ASP A 524 5.15 -25.43 9.57
N MET A 525 5.04 -24.13 9.34
CA MET A 525 3.83 -23.50 8.82
C MET A 525 4.17 -22.57 7.65
N LYS A 526 3.20 -22.37 6.77
CA LYS A 526 3.28 -21.37 5.70
C LYS A 526 1.92 -20.71 5.55
N ARG A 527 1.89 -19.38 5.53
CA ARG A 527 0.68 -18.63 5.16
C ARG A 527 0.37 -18.91 3.68
N PRO A 528 -0.84 -19.38 3.34
CA PRO A 528 -1.21 -19.57 1.94
C PRO A 528 -1.23 -18.26 1.16
N ASP A 529 -1.14 -18.39 -0.16
CA ASP A 529 -1.45 -17.30 -1.09
C ASP A 529 -2.97 -17.23 -1.29
N HIS A 530 -3.66 -18.38 -1.38
CA HIS A 530 -5.12 -18.44 -1.50
C HIS A 530 -5.78 -19.39 -0.51
N VAL A 531 -7.01 -19.07 -0.10
CA VAL A 531 -7.90 -19.96 0.65
C VAL A 531 -9.28 -19.93 0.00
N PHE A 532 -9.72 -21.08 -0.50
CA PHE A 532 -11.05 -21.28 -1.04
C PHE A 532 -11.82 -22.26 -0.17
N GLN A 533 -13.13 -22.05 -0.05
CA GLN A 533 -14.05 -23.02 0.51
C GLN A 533 -14.96 -23.54 -0.61
N ILE A 534 -14.90 -24.85 -0.85
CA ILE A 534 -15.61 -25.54 -1.93
C ILE A 534 -16.74 -26.37 -1.33
N PHE A 535 -17.95 -26.14 -1.82
CA PHE A 535 -19.16 -26.81 -1.36
C PHE A 535 -19.67 -27.85 -2.36
N ALA A 536 -18.77 -28.72 -2.80
CA ALA A 536 -19.11 -29.81 -3.71
C ALA A 536 -20.12 -30.76 -3.05
N PRO A 537 -21.27 -31.09 -3.69
CA PRO A 537 -22.30 -31.96 -3.11
C PRO A 537 -21.79 -33.37 -2.73
N THR A 538 -20.74 -33.84 -3.40
CA THR A 538 -20.11 -35.13 -3.12
C THR A 538 -19.20 -35.08 -1.88
N CYS A 539 -18.81 -33.87 -1.46
CA CYS A 539 -17.83 -33.61 -0.43
C CYS A 539 -18.50 -33.02 0.82
N MET A 540 -19.03 -33.89 1.70
CA MET A 540 -19.45 -33.49 3.05
C MET A 540 -18.47 -34.06 4.07
N PRO A 541 -17.83 -33.22 4.91
CA PRO A 541 -18.01 -31.77 5.03
C PRO A 541 -17.39 -30.95 3.88
N SER A 542 -17.77 -29.66 3.80
CA SER A 542 -17.20 -28.70 2.83
C SER A 542 -15.67 -28.65 2.91
N THR A 543 -15.02 -28.38 1.77
CA THR A 543 -13.57 -28.46 1.65
C THR A 543 -12.93 -27.08 1.72
N ILE A 544 -11.99 -26.89 2.65
CA ILE A 544 -11.11 -25.71 2.70
C ILE A 544 -9.83 -26.06 1.94
N LEU A 545 -9.62 -25.40 0.81
CA LEU A 545 -8.47 -25.56 -0.06
C LEU A 545 -7.50 -24.40 0.15
N SER A 546 -6.29 -24.71 0.62
CA SER A 546 -5.19 -23.74 0.76
C SER A 546 -4.20 -23.89 -0.38
N ILE A 547 -3.78 -22.78 -1.00
CA ILE A 547 -2.91 -22.81 -2.20
C ILE A 547 -1.67 -21.95 -1.97
N GLU A 548 -0.50 -22.48 -2.33
CA GLU A 548 0.71 -21.68 -2.61
C GLU A 548 0.91 -21.59 -4.12
N SER A 549 0.98 -20.39 -4.66
CA SER A 549 1.26 -20.13 -6.06
C SER A 549 2.71 -19.67 -6.23
N LYS A 550 3.33 -20.05 -7.34
CA LYS A 550 4.68 -19.63 -7.71
C LYS A 550 4.76 -19.45 -9.21
N GLU A 551 5.69 -18.62 -9.67
CA GLU A 551 5.94 -18.52 -11.11
C GLU A 551 6.35 -19.87 -11.73
N THR A 552 7.28 -20.61 -11.12
CA THR A 552 7.84 -21.85 -11.72
C THR A 552 7.69 -23.07 -10.82
N PRO A 553 7.64 -24.29 -11.40
CA PRO A 553 7.60 -25.54 -10.62
C PRO A 553 8.76 -25.67 -9.62
N LYS A 554 9.95 -25.15 -9.96
CA LYS A 554 11.14 -25.22 -9.11
C LYS A 554 11.02 -24.34 -7.86
N SER A 555 10.31 -23.23 -7.95
CA SER A 555 10.14 -22.26 -6.85
C SER A 555 9.17 -22.75 -5.78
N LEU A 556 8.31 -23.74 -6.08
CA LEU A 556 7.41 -24.33 -5.10
C LEU A 556 8.22 -25.02 -4.00
N GLU A 557 7.88 -24.84 -2.72
CA GLU A 557 8.66 -25.41 -1.62
C GLU A 557 8.39 -26.91 -1.43
N THR A 558 9.40 -27.66 -0.99
CA THR A 558 9.24 -29.08 -0.63
C THR A 558 8.37 -29.22 0.62
N LYS A 559 7.44 -30.18 0.61
CA LYS A 559 6.45 -30.41 1.68
C LYS A 559 5.63 -29.16 2.04
N ILE A 560 5.32 -28.32 1.05
CA ILE A 560 4.50 -27.13 1.26
C ILE A 560 3.07 -27.49 1.68
N GLY A 561 2.49 -28.57 1.15
CA GLY A 561 1.10 -28.96 1.41
C GLY A 561 0.74 -29.06 2.90
N PRO A 562 1.43 -29.91 3.69
CA PRO A 562 1.18 -30.01 5.13
C PRO A 562 1.38 -28.70 5.89
N ARG A 563 2.30 -27.83 5.45
CA ARG A 563 2.61 -26.55 6.11
C ARG A 563 1.50 -25.52 5.91
N LEU A 564 0.83 -25.53 4.75
CA LEU A 564 -0.34 -24.70 4.47
C LEU A 564 -1.52 -25.13 5.37
N THR A 565 -1.82 -26.42 5.41
CA THR A 565 -2.88 -26.98 6.26
C THR A 565 -2.62 -26.71 7.75
N ALA A 566 -1.38 -26.88 8.21
CA ALA A 566 -0.99 -26.58 9.59
C ALA A 566 -1.22 -25.11 9.97
N TYR A 567 -0.97 -24.17 9.04
CA TYR A 567 -1.22 -22.75 9.27
C TYR A 567 -2.70 -22.44 9.52
N LEU A 568 -3.59 -23.00 8.68
CA LEU A 568 -5.03 -22.81 8.85
C LEU A 568 -5.57 -23.48 10.11
N HIS A 569 -5.12 -24.68 10.45
CA HIS A 569 -5.47 -25.32 11.72
C HIS A 569 -5.06 -24.46 12.92
N TYR A 570 -3.86 -23.89 12.90
CA TYR A 570 -3.41 -22.98 13.95
C TYR A 570 -4.29 -21.73 14.03
N LEU A 571 -4.62 -21.12 12.89
CA LEU A 571 -5.46 -19.92 12.84
C LEU A 571 -6.87 -20.20 13.40
N PHE A 572 -7.52 -21.25 12.91
CA PHE A 572 -8.90 -21.62 13.27
C PHE A 572 -9.02 -22.32 14.63
N ALA A 573 -7.90 -22.67 15.28
CA ALA A 573 -7.91 -23.13 16.68
C ALA A 573 -8.39 -22.02 17.64
N SER A 574 -8.27 -20.76 17.24
CA SER A 574 -8.81 -19.59 17.94
C SER A 574 -10.21 -19.23 17.43
N PRO A 575 -11.07 -18.60 18.26
CA PRO A 575 -12.32 -18.03 17.79
C PRO A 575 -12.11 -17.06 16.63
N ALA A 576 -13.10 -16.96 15.74
CA ALA A 576 -13.11 -15.93 14.71
C ALA A 576 -13.03 -14.54 15.35
N SER A 577 -12.44 -13.58 14.65
CA SER A 577 -12.33 -12.21 15.16
C SER A 577 -13.64 -11.45 15.06
N ILE A 578 -14.32 -11.65 13.92
CA ILE A 578 -15.61 -11.07 13.60
C ILE A 578 -16.46 -12.07 12.83
N GLU A 579 -17.77 -11.85 12.85
CA GLU A 579 -18.75 -12.60 12.08
C GLU A 579 -19.80 -11.66 11.51
N LYS A 580 -20.45 -12.09 10.43
CA LYS A 580 -21.61 -11.40 9.87
C LYS A 580 -22.57 -12.40 9.25
N LYS A 581 -23.81 -11.98 9.07
CA LYS A 581 -24.67 -12.64 8.07
C LYS A 581 -24.06 -12.40 6.71
N HIS A 582 -23.93 -13.45 5.89
CA HIS A 582 -23.30 -13.35 4.59
C HIS A 582 -24.03 -12.37 3.66
N SER A 583 -25.35 -12.21 3.83
CA SER A 583 -26.17 -11.22 3.14
C SER A 583 -26.10 -9.80 3.71
N SER A 584 -25.33 -9.59 4.79
CA SER A 584 -25.15 -8.31 5.44
C SER A 584 -23.76 -7.73 5.17
N GLU A 585 -23.62 -6.43 5.30
CA GLU A 585 -22.33 -5.73 5.32
C GLU A 585 -21.84 -5.49 6.76
N ASP A 586 -22.75 -5.58 7.73
CA ASP A 586 -22.46 -5.31 9.13
C ASP A 586 -21.72 -6.48 9.80
N TRP A 587 -20.48 -6.19 10.21
CA TRP A 587 -19.63 -7.07 10.99
C TRP A 587 -19.85 -6.88 12.49
N GLU A 588 -19.93 -8.00 13.21
CA GLU A 588 -19.99 -8.05 14.66
C GLU A 588 -18.82 -8.86 15.23
N HIS A 589 -18.55 -8.69 16.52
CA HIS A 589 -17.52 -9.48 17.18
C HIS A 589 -17.95 -10.91 17.37
N SER A 590 -17.10 -11.83 16.90
CA SER A 590 -17.35 -13.24 17.10
C SER A 590 -16.72 -13.72 18.40
N THR A 591 -17.46 -14.59 19.10
CA THR A 591 -16.91 -15.48 20.13
C THR A 591 -16.93 -16.93 19.68
N ARG A 592 -17.34 -17.17 18.42
CA ARG A 592 -17.57 -18.50 17.88
C ARG A 592 -16.24 -19.16 17.56
N LYS A 593 -16.05 -20.33 18.16
CA LYS A 593 -14.99 -21.25 17.80
C LYS A 593 -15.54 -22.22 16.76
N VAL A 594 -14.93 -22.23 15.59
CA VAL A 594 -15.28 -23.15 14.53
C VAL A 594 -14.67 -24.53 14.85
N SER A 595 -15.46 -25.60 14.67
CA SER A 595 -14.96 -26.96 14.85
C SER A 595 -14.24 -27.39 13.57
N LEU A 596 -12.95 -27.72 13.71
CA LEU A 596 -12.12 -28.16 12.59
C LEU A 596 -12.63 -29.47 11.96
N GLY A 597 -13.40 -30.29 12.70
CA GLY A 597 -14.00 -31.52 12.18
C GLY A 597 -15.16 -31.26 11.21
N ASP A 598 -15.68 -30.03 11.18
CA ASP A 598 -16.79 -29.64 10.31
C ASP A 598 -16.30 -29.30 8.89
N TYR A 599 -15.00 -29.41 8.63
CA TYR A 599 -14.37 -29.09 7.34
C TYR A 599 -13.33 -30.12 6.97
N ARG A 600 -13.19 -30.35 5.65
CA ARG A 600 -12.08 -31.11 5.09
C ARG A 600 -10.99 -30.14 4.64
N PHE A 601 -9.76 -30.30 5.13
CA PHE A 601 -8.64 -29.44 4.73
C PHE A 601 -7.82 -30.12 3.64
N LEU A 602 -7.65 -29.43 2.51
CA LEU A 602 -6.76 -29.84 1.42
C LEU A 602 -5.77 -28.73 1.09
N SER A 603 -4.69 -29.13 0.45
CA SER A 603 -3.61 -28.23 0.03
C SER A 603 -3.32 -28.36 -1.46
N ALA A 604 -2.95 -27.25 -2.10
CA ALA A 604 -2.52 -27.22 -3.49
C ALA A 604 -1.25 -26.41 -3.70
N GLY A 605 -0.49 -26.80 -4.72
CA GLY A 605 0.52 -25.94 -5.35
C GLY A 605 -0.02 -25.41 -6.68
N ALA A 606 0.46 -24.26 -7.12
CA ALA A 606 0.15 -23.74 -8.44
C ALA A 606 1.36 -23.08 -9.11
N PHE A 607 1.53 -23.30 -10.41
CA PHE A 607 2.61 -22.69 -11.19
C PHE A 607 2.37 -22.73 -12.70
N LEU A 608 3.20 -22.00 -13.45
CA LEU A 608 3.22 -22.04 -14.91
C LEU A 608 3.63 -23.42 -15.44
N MET A 609 3.02 -23.83 -16.54
CA MET A 609 3.47 -24.98 -17.32
C MET A 609 4.94 -24.83 -17.68
N GLY A 610 5.65 -25.96 -17.65
CA GLY A 610 7.06 -26.00 -17.97
C GLY A 610 7.48 -27.40 -18.39
N ASP A 611 8.74 -27.72 -18.16
CA ASP A 611 9.28 -29.05 -18.44
C ASP A 611 8.50 -30.15 -17.68
N PRO A 612 7.96 -31.18 -18.36
CA PRO A 612 7.13 -32.21 -17.74
C PRO A 612 7.81 -32.94 -16.58
N GLU A 613 9.12 -33.19 -16.63
CA GLU A 613 9.83 -33.85 -15.53
C GLU A 613 9.88 -32.95 -14.30
N LYS A 614 10.11 -31.65 -14.50
CA LYS A 614 10.09 -30.66 -13.41
C LYS A 614 8.70 -30.46 -12.82
N VAL A 615 7.66 -30.54 -13.65
CA VAL A 615 6.26 -30.51 -13.19
C VAL A 615 5.99 -31.71 -12.29
N LEU A 616 6.31 -32.93 -12.74
CA LEU A 616 6.10 -34.15 -11.96
C LEU A 616 6.93 -34.17 -10.67
N ASP A 617 8.19 -33.73 -10.71
CA ASP A 617 9.03 -33.56 -9.52
C ASP A 617 8.37 -32.60 -8.51
N ALA A 618 7.91 -31.43 -8.97
CA ALA A 618 7.24 -30.45 -8.13
C ALA A 618 5.97 -31.03 -7.46
N VAL A 619 5.12 -31.73 -8.23
CA VAL A 619 3.92 -32.42 -7.73
C VAL A 619 4.28 -33.44 -6.64
N GLN A 620 5.34 -34.24 -6.85
CA GLN A 620 5.72 -35.29 -5.90
C GLN A 620 6.35 -34.74 -4.61
N ARG A 621 7.17 -33.70 -4.72
CA ARG A 621 7.91 -33.13 -3.59
C ARG A 621 7.11 -32.13 -2.77
N SER A 622 6.10 -31.47 -3.35
CA SER A 622 5.22 -30.52 -2.66
C SER A 622 4.39 -31.20 -1.56
N LYS A 623 4.05 -32.48 -1.74
CA LYS A 623 3.13 -33.25 -0.88
C LYS A 623 1.76 -32.56 -0.72
N THR A 624 1.30 -31.89 -1.76
CA THR A 624 -0.04 -31.30 -1.84
C THR A 624 -1.08 -32.33 -2.27
N ASP A 625 -2.36 -32.09 -2.00
CA ASP A 625 -3.45 -32.97 -2.41
C ASP A 625 -3.73 -32.88 -3.91
N LEU A 626 -3.61 -31.67 -4.45
CA LEU A 626 -3.67 -31.40 -5.88
C LEU A 626 -2.63 -30.36 -6.31
N THR A 627 -2.40 -30.20 -7.60
CA THR A 627 -1.51 -29.16 -8.15
C THR A 627 -2.09 -28.61 -9.44
N PHE A 628 -2.21 -27.28 -9.51
CA PHE A 628 -2.66 -26.55 -10.69
C PHE A 628 -1.45 -26.17 -11.55
N VAL A 629 -1.44 -26.61 -12.80
CA VAL A 629 -0.41 -26.25 -13.77
C VAL A 629 -1.07 -25.44 -14.87
N VAL A 630 -0.71 -24.17 -14.98
CA VAL A 630 -1.37 -23.21 -15.86
C VAL A 630 -0.58 -23.03 -17.14
N ASP A 631 -1.16 -23.42 -18.27
CA ASP A 631 -0.60 -23.21 -19.60
C ASP A 631 -1.32 -22.07 -20.30
N PHE A 632 -0.65 -20.92 -20.45
CA PHE A 632 -1.23 -19.75 -21.11
C PHE A 632 -1.07 -19.83 -22.62
N LEU A 633 -2.18 -19.65 -23.33
CA LEU A 633 -2.28 -19.69 -24.77
C LEU A 633 -2.48 -18.29 -25.33
N ASN A 634 -2.14 -18.08 -26.60
CA ASN A 634 -2.39 -16.82 -27.33
C ASN A 634 -1.92 -15.57 -26.56
N SER A 635 -0.72 -15.65 -25.98
CA SER A 635 -0.11 -14.57 -25.17
C SER A 635 -0.95 -14.16 -23.94
N GLY A 636 -1.61 -15.13 -23.28
CA GLY A 636 -2.39 -14.87 -22.07
C GLY A 636 -3.85 -14.46 -22.35
N LYS A 637 -4.33 -14.60 -23.58
CA LYS A 637 -5.77 -14.43 -23.86
C LYS A 637 -6.60 -15.56 -23.27
N SER A 638 -6.09 -16.79 -23.33
CA SER A 638 -6.74 -17.95 -22.72
C SER A 638 -5.72 -18.82 -21.99
N CYS A 639 -6.19 -19.75 -21.17
CA CYS A 639 -5.34 -20.76 -20.56
C CYS A 639 -5.98 -22.15 -20.53
N GLN A 640 -5.12 -23.16 -20.48
CA GLN A 640 -5.48 -24.52 -20.10
C GLN A 640 -4.87 -24.82 -18.72
N ILE A 641 -5.71 -25.20 -17.76
CA ILE A 641 -5.30 -25.54 -16.41
C ILE A 641 -5.33 -27.06 -16.26
N PHE A 642 -4.17 -27.65 -16.00
CA PHE A 642 -4.03 -29.07 -15.72
C PHE A 642 -4.02 -29.28 -14.20
N ILE A 643 -4.94 -30.10 -13.69
CA ILE A 643 -5.03 -30.40 -12.27
C ILE A 643 -4.49 -31.81 -12.03
N TYR A 644 -3.31 -31.90 -11.43
CA TYR A 644 -2.70 -33.16 -11.00
C TYR A 644 -3.24 -33.52 -9.62
N SER A 645 -3.79 -34.73 -9.47
CA SER A 645 -4.29 -35.22 -8.18
C SER A 645 -3.29 -36.18 -7.53
N SER A 646 -2.95 -35.94 -6.26
CA SER A 646 -2.01 -36.79 -5.49
C SER A 646 -2.72 -37.64 -4.44
N THR A 647 -3.96 -37.29 -4.09
CA THR A 647 -4.79 -38.02 -3.12
C THR A 647 -6.19 -38.28 -3.70
N SER A 648 -6.91 -39.25 -3.13
CA SER A 648 -8.31 -39.51 -3.53
C SER A 648 -9.20 -38.29 -3.32
N ASN A 649 -9.01 -37.56 -2.23
CA ASN A 649 -9.73 -36.32 -1.95
C ASN A 649 -9.35 -35.21 -2.94
N GLY A 650 -8.06 -35.10 -3.29
CA GLY A 650 -7.60 -34.17 -4.33
C GLY A 650 -8.19 -34.48 -5.70
N ARG A 651 -8.34 -35.75 -6.05
CA ARG A 651 -8.99 -36.19 -7.30
C ARG A 651 -10.46 -35.81 -7.35
N GLU A 652 -11.20 -36.05 -6.27
CA GLU A 652 -12.60 -35.68 -6.16
C GLU A 652 -12.81 -34.17 -6.40
N ILE A 653 -11.98 -33.32 -5.79
CA ILE A 653 -12.04 -31.87 -6.02
C ILE A 653 -11.63 -31.49 -7.44
N ALA A 654 -10.61 -32.11 -8.01
CA ALA A 654 -10.18 -31.86 -9.38
C ALA A 654 -11.30 -32.19 -10.40
N GLU A 655 -11.97 -33.33 -10.22
CA GLU A 655 -13.10 -33.76 -11.04
C GLU A 655 -14.29 -32.82 -10.88
N TYR A 656 -14.59 -32.40 -9.66
CA TYR A 656 -15.65 -31.40 -9.41
C TYR A 656 -15.37 -30.08 -10.11
N ILE A 657 -14.14 -29.54 -10.01
CA ILE A 657 -13.74 -28.30 -10.68
C ILE A 657 -13.89 -28.45 -12.20
N ALA A 658 -13.39 -29.53 -12.78
CA ALA A 658 -13.46 -29.76 -14.22
C ALA A 658 -14.88 -29.95 -14.75
N ALA A 659 -15.79 -30.48 -13.94
CA ALA A 659 -17.19 -30.72 -14.33
C ALA A 659 -18.09 -29.47 -14.20
N ASN A 660 -17.68 -28.47 -13.41
CA ASN A 660 -18.51 -27.29 -13.10
C ASN A 660 -17.93 -25.97 -13.63
N VAL A 661 -16.77 -25.99 -14.27
CA VAL A 661 -16.28 -24.80 -14.98
C VAL A 661 -17.26 -24.45 -16.11
N GLU A 662 -17.76 -23.23 -16.11
CA GLU A 662 -18.63 -22.69 -17.14
C GLU A 662 -17.89 -22.71 -18.49
N ASP A 663 -18.62 -23.05 -19.56
CA ASP A 663 -18.09 -23.03 -20.92
C ASP A 663 -17.59 -21.61 -21.26
N SER A 664 -16.28 -21.49 -21.50
CA SER A 664 -15.59 -20.22 -21.68
C SER A 664 -14.51 -20.34 -22.75
N GLU A 665 -14.32 -19.29 -23.53
CA GLU A 665 -13.23 -19.23 -24.52
C GLU A 665 -11.87 -18.94 -23.86
N ILE A 666 -11.86 -18.48 -22.60
CA ILE A 666 -10.64 -18.00 -21.94
C ILE A 666 -10.06 -18.97 -20.90
N ILE A 667 -10.80 -19.97 -20.42
CA ILE A 667 -10.30 -20.99 -19.49
C ILE A 667 -10.82 -22.37 -19.89
N ALA A 668 -9.92 -23.35 -19.92
CA ALA A 668 -10.25 -24.76 -19.99
C ALA A 668 -9.55 -25.53 -18.86
N VAL A 669 -10.20 -26.56 -18.32
CA VAL A 669 -9.64 -27.39 -17.24
C VAL A 669 -9.49 -28.84 -17.70
N LYS A 670 -8.38 -29.48 -17.33
CA LYS A 670 -8.14 -30.91 -17.56
C LYS A 670 -7.58 -31.58 -16.32
N VAL A 671 -8.20 -32.69 -15.89
CA VAL A 671 -7.69 -33.51 -14.79
C VAL A 671 -6.61 -34.47 -15.30
N ILE A 672 -5.50 -34.54 -14.58
CA ILE A 672 -4.41 -35.50 -14.79
C ILE A 672 -4.35 -36.45 -13.59
N ASN A 673 -4.42 -37.75 -13.89
CA ASN A 673 -4.59 -38.82 -12.91
C ASN A 673 -3.31 -39.56 -12.56
#